data_AF-A0A395SR58-F1
#
_entry.id   AF-A0A395SR58-F1
#
_cell.length_a   1.000
_cell.length_b   1.000
_cell.length_c   1.000
_cell.angle_alpha   90.00
_cell.angle_beta   90.00
_cell.angle_gamma   90.00
#
_symmetry.space_group_name_H-M   'P 1'
#
loop_
_entity.id
_entity.type
_entity.pdbx_description
1 polymer ?
#
loop_
_entity_poly.entity_id
_entity_poly.type
_entity_poly.pdbx_seq_one_letter_code
_entity_poly.pdbx_strand_id
1 'polypeptide(L)'
;MVGISHDDAPSTAGRSSISDADAERGRLLSGDDDETNAAEGCEDTERLESWNLQHKRRETRRWSYLVMVISTIALITVLAVWVHNYTLTSGCEYDGSCNDISKLWGQYSSFFSVPSEIDSSTPDDCDVTVAIVLSRHGARYPTTTKSQAYDATITRLQKSVTKYGSDYEWLEEYEYNLGSEDLTDFGQDQMIDSGKAFYERYIGLAENSDPFIRASGSDRVVVSSYNFTQGFYASRGESGDDYTDNILVIPEESGINNTMSHGLCTSFEKDDDLGDNDAQTAWGNKFLPPIRDRLNRDLKKAKLSLKETIYLMDLCPFNTVNTPDGAVQSRFCDLFSTEDWRSYNYWQTLGKYYKYGNGNDMGPTQGVGYVNELISRLTRKPVKDETTTNSTLDSNPETFPLDRALYADFSHDNSMVSIFSAMGLYNYTGKLPKHHIVPALQAHGYSSAWVVPFAARMYVEKLECGATQEQKGEEYVRVLVNDRVMELDTCGGDEYGRCTLEDFVESLSFARGGGHWDQCDKMVSTAGGIVIAIIVLLFAGAAGWFIFTQLRARRLGLPPPSFTSYLPWHKEDDGYGPPQPAPGGVVGWFNDQFRKLKNRNNRSAAGAYEQSGASRGRRGFGPLDPDEAWDSRVGNEADQYGYYEEEVGGRGRDTAYSGGGYNMNLAATPGLSGGRGFGDEEEDRGRRASRSPASGPGGRNPFDDDAAATSLRGVSPRPIDTGYGKPKNRSGSAESSPTERRSVFRENM
;
A
#
# COMPACT_ATOMS: atom_id res chain seq x y z
N MET A 1 16.87 5.09 -54.85
CA MET A 1 17.98 4.41 -55.56
C MET A 1 18.61 3.41 -54.58
N VAL A 2 19.17 2.31 -55.10
CA VAL A 2 20.02 1.26 -54.47
C VAL A 2 20.70 1.66 -53.14
N GLY A 3 20.85 0.84 -52.08
CA GLY A 3 20.44 -0.56 -51.82
C GLY A 3 21.54 -1.42 -51.13
N ILE A 4 21.22 -2.04 -49.97
CA ILE A 4 21.70 -3.38 -49.49
C ILE A 4 23.07 -3.53 -48.73
N SER A 5 22.99 -3.86 -47.41
CA SER A 5 23.66 -5.01 -46.69
C SER A 5 25.03 -4.95 -45.93
N HIS A 6 24.95 -5.35 -44.63
CA HIS A 6 25.73 -6.28 -43.77
C HIS A 6 27.29 -6.41 -43.63
N ASP A 7 27.67 -6.66 -42.35
CA ASP A 7 28.57 -7.67 -41.75
C ASP A 7 30.12 -7.56 -41.63
N ASP A 8 30.56 -7.56 -40.35
CA ASP A 8 31.52 -8.43 -39.61
C ASP A 8 32.89 -8.93 -40.13
N ALA A 9 33.86 -8.86 -39.19
CA ALA A 9 35.08 -9.69 -39.00
C ALA A 9 36.22 -9.55 -40.06
N PRO A 10 37.54 -9.77 -39.74
CA PRO A 10 38.18 -10.93 -39.06
C PRO A 10 39.19 -10.56 -37.92
N SER A 11 39.69 -11.46 -37.04
CA SER A 11 40.73 -12.52 -37.20
C SER A 11 42.07 -12.02 -37.80
N THR A 12 43.29 -12.41 -37.41
CA THR A 12 43.84 -13.56 -36.63
C THR A 12 45.21 -13.22 -35.99
N ALA A 13 45.78 -14.14 -35.19
CA ALA A 13 47.08 -13.97 -34.51
C ALA A 13 48.32 -14.33 -35.37
N GLY A 14 49.49 -13.79 -35.00
CA GLY A 14 50.80 -14.16 -35.57
C GLY A 14 51.95 -13.98 -34.56
N ARG A 15 52.74 -15.04 -34.33
CA ARG A 15 53.82 -15.11 -33.32
C ARG A 15 55.14 -15.44 -34.01
N SER A 16 56.20 -14.66 -33.75
CA SER A 16 57.58 -15.09 -34.08
C SER A 16 58.61 -14.45 -33.14
N SER A 17 59.72 -15.14 -32.93
CA SER A 17 60.78 -14.82 -31.97
C SER A 17 62.12 -15.37 -32.46
N ILE A 18 63.16 -14.53 -32.50
CA ILE A 18 64.59 -14.81 -32.75
C ILE A 18 65.26 -13.41 -32.64
N SER A 19 66.16 -13.07 -31.71
CA SER A 19 67.43 -13.64 -31.22
C SER A 19 68.67 -13.10 -31.96
N ASP A 20 69.53 -12.47 -31.16
CA ASP A 20 71.00 -12.38 -31.24
C ASP A 20 71.75 -11.48 -32.26
N ALA A 21 72.48 -10.54 -31.64
CA ALA A 21 73.93 -10.27 -31.77
C ALA A 21 74.53 -9.36 -32.87
N ASP A 22 75.30 -8.40 -32.36
CA ASP A 22 76.60 -7.85 -32.81
C ASP A 22 76.81 -7.30 -34.23
N ALA A 23 77.21 -6.01 -34.29
CA ALA A 23 78.54 -5.61 -34.80
C ALA A 23 78.89 -4.12 -34.56
N GLU A 24 80.21 -3.85 -34.55
CA GLU A 24 80.93 -2.56 -34.56
C GLU A 24 80.33 -1.46 -35.52
N ARG A 25 80.70 -0.16 -35.49
CA ARG A 25 82.08 0.38 -35.46
C ARG A 25 82.16 1.92 -35.42
N GLY A 26 83.30 2.45 -34.93
CA GLY A 26 83.77 3.84 -35.13
C GLY A 26 84.28 4.46 -33.82
N ARG A 27 85.52 4.25 -33.34
CA ARG A 27 86.87 4.39 -33.94
C ARG A 27 87.20 5.83 -34.38
N LEU A 28 88.07 6.49 -33.61
CA LEU A 28 89.35 7.16 -33.99
C LEU A 28 89.96 7.72 -32.67
N LEU A 29 91.05 7.15 -32.13
CA LEU A 29 92.47 7.59 -32.26
C LEU A 29 92.75 8.97 -31.61
N SER A 30 93.84 9.21 -30.87
CA SER A 30 95.12 8.48 -30.59
C SER A 30 95.65 8.90 -29.20
N GLY A 31 96.27 8.04 -28.38
CA GLY A 31 97.73 7.76 -28.35
C GLY A 31 98.46 8.70 -27.37
N ASP A 32 99.48 8.34 -26.59
CA ASP A 32 100.23 7.08 -26.36
C ASP A 32 100.83 7.11 -24.92
N ASP A 33 101.19 5.94 -24.36
CA ASP A 33 102.26 5.59 -23.37
C ASP A 33 102.51 6.48 -22.09
N ASP A 34 102.96 6.00 -20.91
CA ASP A 34 103.57 4.72 -20.49
C ASP A 34 103.45 4.50 -18.94
N GLU A 35 103.79 3.29 -18.47
CA GLU A 35 104.11 2.85 -17.08
C GLU A 35 103.47 3.54 -15.84
N THR A 36 102.59 2.83 -15.12
CA THR A 36 102.83 2.43 -13.69
C THR A 36 101.79 1.43 -13.18
N ASN A 37 102.23 0.21 -12.83
CA ASN A 37 101.34 -0.82 -12.28
C ASN A 37 100.99 -0.61 -10.79
N ALA A 38 99.79 -1.04 -10.41
CA ALA A 38 99.41 -1.48 -9.06
C ALA A 38 99.20 -0.41 -7.94
N ALA A 39 98.55 0.71 -8.27
CA ALA A 39 97.77 1.49 -7.28
C ALA A 39 96.26 1.58 -7.62
N GLU A 40 95.87 1.32 -8.87
CA GLU A 40 94.48 1.35 -9.36
C GLU A 40 93.53 0.33 -8.68
N GLY A 41 94.06 -0.63 -7.91
CA GLY A 41 93.26 -1.66 -7.25
C GLY A 41 92.50 -1.23 -5.98
N CYS A 42 92.71 0.00 -5.47
CA CYS A 42 92.11 0.46 -4.21
C CYS A 42 91.27 1.73 -4.35
N GLU A 43 91.63 2.64 -5.26
CA GLU A 43 90.91 3.90 -5.48
C GLU A 43 89.57 3.68 -6.21
N ASP A 44 89.51 2.74 -7.16
CA ASP A 44 88.28 2.39 -7.88
C ASP A 44 87.20 1.77 -6.97
N THR A 45 87.59 1.04 -5.93
CA THR A 45 86.64 0.47 -4.96
C THR A 45 85.97 1.53 -4.09
N GLU A 46 86.70 2.51 -3.54
CA GLU A 46 86.10 3.62 -2.79
C GLU A 46 85.27 4.55 -3.70
N ARG A 47 85.68 4.69 -4.97
CA ARG A 47 84.96 5.47 -5.98
C ARG A 47 83.65 4.79 -6.40
N LEU A 48 83.62 3.46 -6.53
CA LEU A 48 82.39 2.69 -6.79
C LEU A 48 81.46 2.65 -5.58
N GLU A 49 81.96 2.51 -4.36
CA GLU A 49 81.12 2.56 -3.15
C GLU A 49 80.52 3.95 -2.92
N SER A 50 81.31 5.03 -3.09
CA SER A 50 80.80 6.40 -2.97
C SER A 50 79.81 6.76 -4.08
N TRP A 51 80.03 6.30 -5.32
CA TRP A 51 79.06 6.46 -6.41
C TRP A 51 77.76 5.71 -6.14
N ASN A 52 77.82 4.45 -5.70
CA ASN A 52 76.65 3.68 -5.30
C ASN A 52 75.89 4.31 -4.13
N LEU A 53 76.58 4.83 -3.11
CA LEU A 53 75.96 5.55 -1.99
C LEU A 53 75.28 6.85 -2.43
N GLN A 54 75.85 7.58 -3.39
CA GLN A 54 75.20 8.77 -3.96
C GLN A 54 74.02 8.43 -4.86
N HIS A 55 74.12 7.38 -5.69
CA HIS A 55 73.01 6.91 -6.52
C HIS A 55 71.85 6.44 -5.65
N LYS A 56 72.11 5.61 -4.63
CA LYS A 56 71.11 5.11 -3.69
C LYS A 56 70.45 6.25 -2.88
N ARG A 57 71.18 7.32 -2.53
CA ARG A 57 70.60 8.55 -1.93
C ARG A 57 69.77 9.39 -2.91
N ARG A 58 70.11 9.41 -4.20
CA ARG A 58 69.34 10.10 -5.24
C ARG A 58 68.07 9.33 -5.59
N GLU A 59 68.13 8.01 -5.67
CA GLU A 59 66.97 7.14 -5.86
C GLU A 59 66.04 7.16 -4.66
N THR A 60 66.54 7.04 -3.42
CA THR A 60 65.66 7.15 -2.24
C THR A 60 64.99 8.51 -2.15
N ARG A 61 65.69 9.61 -2.44
CA ARG A 61 65.04 10.93 -2.54
C ARG A 61 63.99 11.00 -3.64
N ARG A 62 64.26 10.45 -4.84
CA ARG A 62 63.26 10.38 -5.93
C ARG A 62 62.04 9.54 -5.53
N TRP A 63 62.23 8.39 -4.91
CA TRP A 63 61.16 7.56 -4.37
C TRP A 63 60.38 8.25 -3.24
N SER A 64 61.04 8.93 -2.30
CA SER A 64 60.36 9.72 -1.26
C SER A 64 59.53 10.87 -1.84
N TYR A 65 60.02 11.55 -2.88
CA TYR A 65 59.24 12.56 -3.59
C TYR A 65 58.06 11.94 -4.36
N LEU A 66 58.27 10.83 -5.06
CA LEU A 66 57.23 10.12 -5.79
C LEU A 66 56.12 9.63 -4.85
N VAL A 67 56.50 9.03 -3.71
CA VAL A 67 55.57 8.59 -2.66
C VAL A 67 54.83 9.77 -2.05
N MET A 68 55.50 10.90 -1.72
CA MET A 68 54.80 12.10 -1.26
C MET A 68 53.78 12.60 -2.28
N VAL A 69 54.16 12.71 -3.57
CA VAL A 69 53.25 13.18 -4.63
C VAL A 69 52.06 12.24 -4.78
N ILE A 70 52.28 10.92 -4.84
CA ILE A 70 51.21 9.91 -4.92
C ILE A 70 50.31 9.98 -3.67
N SER A 71 50.87 10.10 -2.46
CA SER A 71 50.09 10.24 -1.24
C SER A 71 49.29 11.55 -1.19
N THR A 72 49.82 12.66 -1.69
CA THR A 72 49.05 13.92 -1.79
C THR A 72 47.95 13.85 -2.84
N ILE A 73 48.20 13.21 -3.99
CA ILE A 73 47.15 12.99 -5.01
C ILE A 73 46.08 12.07 -4.46
N ALA A 74 46.45 10.96 -3.79
CA ALA A 74 45.51 10.06 -3.13
C ALA A 74 44.70 10.76 -2.02
N LEU A 75 45.33 11.63 -1.23
CA LEU A 75 44.61 12.42 -0.21
C LEU A 75 43.64 13.41 -0.87
N ILE A 76 44.04 14.07 -1.94
CA ILE A 76 43.19 15.01 -2.70
C ILE A 76 42.04 14.26 -3.38
N THR A 77 42.26 13.07 -3.95
CA THR A 77 41.17 12.27 -4.54
C THR A 77 40.25 11.68 -3.49
N VAL A 78 40.76 11.24 -2.33
CA VAL A 78 39.93 10.79 -1.20
C VAL A 78 39.13 11.96 -0.63
N LEU A 79 39.71 13.15 -0.48
CA LEU A 79 38.98 14.35 -0.08
C LEU A 79 37.99 14.81 -1.15
N ALA A 80 38.33 14.72 -2.43
CA ALA A 80 37.41 15.06 -3.52
C ALA A 80 36.25 14.07 -3.59
N VAL A 81 36.48 12.77 -3.42
CA VAL A 81 35.42 11.74 -3.34
C VAL A 81 34.61 11.87 -2.06
N TRP A 82 35.24 12.20 -0.93
CA TRP A 82 34.54 12.42 0.35
C TRP A 82 33.67 13.68 0.28
N VAL A 83 34.18 14.79 -0.25
CA VAL A 83 33.40 16.01 -0.52
C VAL A 83 32.30 15.72 -1.54
N HIS A 84 32.60 15.09 -2.69
CA HIS A 84 31.59 14.76 -3.71
C HIS A 84 30.46 13.89 -3.13
N ASN A 85 30.77 12.88 -2.31
CA ASN A 85 29.78 12.05 -1.60
C ASN A 85 29.09 12.74 -0.41
N TYR A 86 29.57 13.91 0.05
CA TYR A 86 28.92 14.73 1.09
C TYR A 86 28.21 15.98 0.54
N THR A 87 28.52 16.43 -0.68
CA THR A 87 27.98 17.65 -1.28
C THR A 87 27.05 17.39 -2.46
N LEU A 88 27.00 16.15 -2.98
CA LEU A 88 25.95 15.75 -3.92
C LEU A 88 24.95 14.82 -3.23
N THR A 89 23.69 15.28 -3.28
CA THR A 89 22.43 14.55 -3.10
C THR A 89 22.00 14.02 -1.74
N SER A 90 22.65 14.40 -0.63
CA SER A 90 21.99 14.32 0.70
C SER A 90 20.99 15.47 0.93
N GLY A 91 19.87 15.45 0.18
CA GLY A 91 18.58 16.00 0.60
C GLY A 91 18.22 17.46 0.24
N CYS A 92 18.21 17.83 -1.06
CA CYS A 92 17.76 19.16 -1.51
C CYS A 92 17.15 19.24 -2.95
N GLU A 93 16.70 18.13 -3.55
CA GLU A 93 16.41 18.11 -5.00
C GLU A 93 15.00 18.58 -5.42
N TYR A 94 14.07 18.89 -4.50
CA TYR A 94 12.62 18.77 -4.83
C TYR A 94 11.69 19.99 -4.82
N ASP A 95 12.10 21.18 -4.35
CA ASP A 95 11.36 22.45 -4.57
C ASP A 95 12.11 23.75 -4.18
N GLY A 96 13.35 23.66 -3.69
CA GLY A 96 14.07 24.81 -3.12
C GLY A 96 13.70 25.14 -1.66
N SER A 97 12.73 24.43 -1.08
CA SER A 97 12.37 24.44 0.34
C SER A 97 12.88 23.17 1.03
N CYS A 98 14.21 23.04 1.18
CA CYS A 98 14.82 21.87 1.85
C CYS A 98 14.46 21.72 3.36
N ASN A 99 13.58 22.58 3.89
CA ASN A 99 13.20 22.69 5.29
C ASN A 99 11.68 22.50 5.53
N ASP A 100 10.85 22.32 4.49
CA ASP A 100 9.42 22.07 4.70
C ASP A 100 9.18 20.63 5.18
N ILE A 101 9.07 20.48 6.49
CA ILE A 101 8.82 19.20 7.15
C ILE A 101 7.37 18.72 6.99
N SER A 102 6.43 19.57 6.56
CA SER A 102 5.03 19.17 6.38
C SER A 102 4.86 18.11 5.29
N LYS A 103 5.79 18.09 4.33
CA LYS A 103 5.92 17.09 3.25
C LYS A 103 6.63 15.80 3.69
N LEU A 104 6.99 15.69 4.98
CA LEU A 104 7.74 14.56 5.57
C LEU A 104 6.92 13.84 6.68
N TRP A 105 5.60 13.96 6.67
CA TRP A 105 4.72 13.33 7.66
C TRP A 105 4.06 12.04 7.14
N GLY A 106 4.54 11.47 6.03
CA GLY A 106 3.93 10.30 5.40
C GLY A 106 2.47 10.54 5.05
N GLN A 107 1.59 9.60 5.37
CA GLN A 107 0.14 9.75 5.20
C GLN A 107 -0.53 10.79 6.10
N TYR A 108 0.22 11.49 6.97
CA TYR A 108 -0.28 12.63 7.75
C TYR A 108 0.18 13.99 7.19
N SER A 109 0.92 13.99 6.08
CA SER A 109 1.20 15.20 5.31
C SER A 109 -0.12 15.73 4.74
N SER A 110 -0.30 17.05 4.73
CA SER A 110 -1.35 17.68 3.94
C SER A 110 -1.15 17.39 2.44
N PHE A 111 -2.20 17.48 1.63
CA PHE A 111 -2.04 17.42 0.18
C PHE A 111 -1.04 18.49 -0.30
N PHE A 112 -0.12 18.09 -1.17
CA PHE A 112 0.69 19.00 -1.98
C PHE A 112 0.86 18.40 -3.37
N SER A 113 0.97 19.27 -4.38
CA SER A 113 1.31 18.87 -5.75
C SER A 113 2.71 18.24 -5.76
N VAL A 114 2.82 16.99 -6.20
CA VAL A 114 4.09 16.26 -6.19
C VAL A 114 4.79 16.41 -7.54
N PRO A 115 6.09 16.73 -7.61
CA PRO A 115 6.72 17.01 -8.89
C PRO A 115 6.65 15.88 -9.92
N SER A 116 6.42 16.30 -11.16
CA SER A 116 6.22 15.48 -12.35
C SER A 116 7.34 15.76 -13.36
N GLU A 117 7.85 14.73 -14.02
CA GLU A 117 8.80 14.90 -15.14
C GLU A 117 8.08 15.19 -16.46
N ILE A 118 6.81 14.76 -16.57
CA ILE A 118 5.91 14.96 -17.71
C ILE A 118 4.92 16.08 -17.36
N ASP A 119 4.59 16.94 -18.33
CA ASP A 119 3.61 18.02 -18.17
C ASP A 119 2.20 17.45 -17.89
N SER A 120 1.53 18.01 -16.89
CA SER A 120 0.18 17.62 -16.48
C SER A 120 -0.92 18.35 -17.24
N SER A 121 -0.61 19.28 -18.14
CA SER A 121 -1.59 19.84 -19.08
C SER A 121 -2.21 18.76 -19.98
N THR A 122 -3.40 19.00 -20.52
CA THR A 122 -3.92 18.18 -21.63
C THR A 122 -3.10 18.48 -22.89
N PRO A 123 -2.62 17.48 -23.65
CA PRO A 123 -1.90 17.73 -24.90
C PRO A 123 -2.76 18.47 -25.93
N ASP A 124 -2.15 19.37 -26.71
CA ASP A 124 -2.85 20.30 -27.64
C ASP A 124 -3.74 19.61 -28.69
N ASP A 125 -3.52 18.33 -28.98
CA ASP A 125 -4.24 17.53 -29.97
C ASP A 125 -5.33 16.61 -29.38
N CYS A 126 -5.66 16.77 -28.09
CA CYS A 126 -6.57 15.89 -27.36
C CYS A 126 -7.65 16.61 -26.56
N ASP A 127 -8.83 16.00 -26.52
CA ASP A 127 -9.90 16.34 -25.59
C ASP A 127 -10.06 15.26 -24.50
N VAL A 128 -10.28 15.67 -23.25
CA VAL A 128 -10.67 14.73 -22.18
C VAL A 128 -12.14 14.38 -22.38
N THR A 129 -12.45 13.08 -22.53
CA THR A 129 -13.81 12.57 -22.76
C THR A 129 -14.42 11.89 -21.53
N VAL A 130 -13.59 11.42 -20.60
CA VAL A 130 -13.99 10.94 -19.27
C VAL A 130 -12.91 11.34 -18.26
N ALA A 131 -13.31 11.84 -17.08
CA ALA A 131 -12.41 12.03 -15.94
C ALA A 131 -12.97 11.34 -14.68
N ILE A 132 -12.12 10.59 -13.99
CA ILE A 132 -12.45 9.83 -12.79
C ILE A 132 -11.52 10.28 -11.68
N VAL A 133 -12.05 10.77 -10.55
CA VAL A 133 -11.25 11.02 -9.34
C VAL A 133 -11.46 9.90 -8.32
N LEU A 134 -10.36 9.37 -7.79
CA LEU A 134 -10.32 8.60 -6.55
C LEU A 134 -9.64 9.46 -5.48
N SER A 135 -10.36 9.83 -4.43
CA SER A 135 -9.87 10.74 -3.39
C SER A 135 -9.90 10.13 -2.00
N ARG A 136 -8.89 10.45 -1.19
CA ARG A 136 -8.91 10.20 0.25
C ARG A 136 -9.74 11.27 0.95
N HIS A 137 -10.26 10.95 2.13
CA HIS A 137 -10.71 11.96 3.08
C HIS A 137 -9.64 13.05 3.38
N GLY A 138 -10.10 14.22 3.79
CA GLY A 138 -9.26 15.37 4.18
C GLY A 138 -8.49 15.16 5.49
N ALA A 139 -7.79 16.20 5.96
CA ALA A 139 -7.14 16.19 7.26
C ALA A 139 -8.14 15.95 8.41
N ARG A 140 -7.70 15.24 9.45
CA ARG A 140 -8.57 14.75 10.52
C ARG A 140 -7.86 14.68 11.85
N TYR A 141 -8.65 14.59 12.92
CA TYR A 141 -8.17 14.21 14.23
C TYR A 141 -7.58 12.78 14.24
N PRO A 142 -6.79 12.42 15.28
CA PRO A 142 -6.36 11.04 15.50
C PRO A 142 -7.56 10.08 15.57
N THR A 143 -7.36 8.79 15.32
CA THR A 143 -8.42 7.81 15.64
C THR A 143 -8.65 7.77 17.16
N THR A 144 -9.81 7.34 17.62
CA THR A 144 -10.22 7.32 19.04
C THR A 144 -9.16 6.68 19.93
N THR A 145 -8.70 5.49 19.56
CA THR A 145 -7.63 4.74 20.26
C THR A 145 -6.29 5.48 20.27
N LYS A 146 -5.93 6.17 19.16
CA LYS A 146 -4.72 7.00 19.11
C LYS A 146 -4.87 8.26 19.95
N SER A 147 -6.02 8.94 19.92
CA SER A 147 -6.27 10.16 20.66
C SER A 147 -6.15 9.92 22.18
N GLN A 148 -6.76 8.84 22.68
CA GLN A 148 -6.61 8.37 24.06
C GLN A 148 -5.15 8.04 24.41
N ALA A 149 -4.41 7.38 23.51
CA ALA A 149 -3.01 7.04 23.75
C ALA A 149 -2.08 8.28 23.78
N TYR A 150 -2.39 9.31 22.98
CA TYR A 150 -1.64 10.56 22.96
C TYR A 150 -1.91 11.39 24.21
N ASP A 151 -3.17 11.59 24.61
CA ASP A 151 -3.53 12.25 25.87
C ASP A 151 -2.89 11.54 27.07
N ALA A 152 -3.04 10.21 27.16
CA ALA A 152 -2.42 9.43 28.23
C ALA A 152 -0.89 9.63 28.29
N THR A 153 -0.23 9.80 27.14
CA THR A 153 1.22 10.08 27.07
C THR A 153 1.55 11.49 27.56
N ILE A 154 0.83 12.52 27.12
CA ILE A 154 0.98 13.91 27.57
C ILE A 154 0.72 14.04 29.07
N THR A 155 -0.42 13.55 29.53
CA THR A 155 -0.82 13.50 30.94
C THR A 155 0.24 12.78 31.80
N ARG A 156 0.85 11.70 31.29
CA ARG A 156 1.93 10.96 31.98
C ARG A 156 3.24 11.76 32.00
N LEU A 157 3.59 12.46 30.91
CA LEU A 157 4.76 13.32 30.86
C LEU A 157 4.64 14.47 31.88
N GLN A 158 3.53 15.21 31.87
CA GLN A 158 3.28 16.31 32.79
C GLN A 158 3.33 15.89 34.27
N LYS A 159 2.88 14.67 34.60
CA LYS A 159 2.97 14.10 35.96
C LYS A 159 4.36 13.59 36.35
N SER A 160 5.21 13.24 35.39
CA SER A 160 6.49 12.55 35.65
C SER A 160 7.73 13.43 35.46
N VAL A 161 7.67 14.39 34.55
CA VAL A 161 8.77 15.32 34.25
C VAL A 161 8.94 16.30 35.39
N THR A 162 10.13 16.36 35.99
CA THR A 162 10.45 17.29 37.09
C THR A 162 11.31 18.48 36.68
N LYS A 163 11.72 18.53 35.41
CA LYS A 163 12.38 19.67 34.79
C LYS A 163 12.30 19.53 33.28
N TYR A 164 11.73 20.54 32.64
CA TYR A 164 11.78 20.75 31.19
C TYR A 164 13.10 21.42 30.81
N GLY A 165 13.63 21.08 29.63
CA GLY A 165 14.77 21.74 29.01
C GLY A 165 14.32 23.01 28.28
N SER A 166 15.29 23.84 27.89
CA SER A 166 15.06 24.96 26.96
C SER A 166 14.33 24.43 25.72
N ASP A 167 13.29 25.14 25.31
CA ASP A 167 12.41 24.85 24.17
C ASP A 167 11.37 23.74 24.40
N TYR A 168 11.36 23.13 25.59
CA TYR A 168 10.39 22.10 26.02
C TYR A 168 9.42 22.61 27.10
N GLU A 169 9.62 23.79 27.69
CA GLU A 169 8.86 24.27 28.86
C GLU A 169 7.35 24.35 28.60
N TRP A 170 6.94 24.63 27.36
CA TRP A 170 5.55 24.71 26.94
C TRP A 170 4.78 23.39 27.10
N LEU A 171 5.46 22.24 27.17
CA LEU A 171 4.82 20.95 27.44
C LEU A 171 4.28 20.84 28.87
N GLU A 172 4.74 21.70 29.81
CA GLU A 172 4.19 21.78 31.17
C GLU A 172 2.75 22.32 31.18
N GLU A 173 2.44 23.24 30.26
CA GLU A 173 1.14 23.93 30.16
C GLU A 173 0.30 23.50 28.95
N TYR A 174 0.83 22.62 28.07
CA TYR A 174 0.10 22.13 26.89
C TYR A 174 -1.18 21.36 27.29
N GLU A 175 -2.32 21.83 26.81
CA GLU A 175 -3.61 21.17 26.95
C GLU A 175 -3.88 20.26 25.75
N TYR A 176 -4.17 18.98 26.00
CA TYR A 176 -4.59 18.07 24.94
C TYR A 176 -6.06 18.35 24.59
N ASN A 177 -6.31 18.97 23.44
CA ASN A 177 -7.64 19.38 22.98
C ASN A 177 -8.04 18.82 21.60
N LEU A 178 -7.30 17.83 21.08
CA LEU A 178 -7.63 17.17 19.83
C LEU A 178 -8.87 16.28 19.99
N GLY A 179 -9.77 16.30 19.01
CA GLY A 179 -10.91 15.38 18.91
C GLY A 179 -10.52 13.95 18.55
N SER A 180 -11.43 13.24 17.88
CA SER A 180 -11.22 11.86 17.41
C SER A 180 -12.02 11.57 16.15
N GLU A 181 -11.43 10.79 15.22
CA GLU A 181 -11.97 10.35 13.92
C GLU A 181 -12.30 11.45 12.89
N ASP A 182 -13.00 12.50 13.33
CA ASP A 182 -13.61 13.53 12.49
C ASP A 182 -12.58 14.36 11.70
N LEU A 183 -13.03 14.94 10.59
CA LEU A 183 -12.25 15.94 9.86
C LEU A 183 -11.99 17.17 10.74
N THR A 184 -10.84 17.81 10.57
CA THR A 184 -10.63 19.17 11.08
C THR A 184 -11.22 20.18 10.11
N ASP A 185 -11.44 21.43 10.54
CA ASP A 185 -11.97 22.49 9.65
C ASP A 185 -11.08 22.67 8.41
N PHE A 186 -9.76 22.74 8.60
CA PHE A 186 -8.77 22.72 7.51
C PHE A 186 -8.91 21.49 6.60
N GLY A 187 -9.21 20.32 7.15
CA GLY A 187 -9.46 19.10 6.37
C GLY A 187 -10.74 19.14 5.55
N GLN A 188 -11.75 19.89 5.98
CA GLN A 188 -12.96 20.16 5.19
C GLN A 188 -12.65 21.12 4.05
N ASP A 189 -11.91 22.20 4.33
CA ASP A 189 -11.46 23.18 3.32
C ASP A 189 -10.58 22.52 2.24
N GLN A 190 -9.67 21.61 2.61
CA GLN A 190 -8.91 20.79 1.66
C GLN A 190 -9.79 20.04 0.65
N MET A 191 -10.95 19.53 1.10
CA MET A 191 -11.87 18.79 0.24
C MET A 191 -12.70 19.73 -0.63
N ILE A 192 -13.11 20.90 -0.12
CA ILE A 192 -13.70 21.98 -0.92
C ILE A 192 -12.73 22.39 -2.04
N ASP A 193 -11.46 22.63 -1.72
CA ASP A 193 -10.46 23.02 -2.72
C ASP A 193 -10.12 21.89 -3.71
N SER A 194 -10.18 20.62 -3.29
CA SER A 194 -10.11 19.46 -4.19
C SER A 194 -11.28 19.42 -5.19
N GLY A 195 -12.48 19.79 -4.74
CA GLY A 195 -13.67 19.93 -5.59
C GLY A 195 -13.55 21.05 -6.63
N LYS A 196 -13.05 22.22 -6.21
CA LYS A 196 -12.74 23.34 -7.12
C LYS A 196 -11.69 22.94 -8.15
N ALA A 197 -10.59 22.33 -7.71
CA ALA A 197 -9.50 21.89 -8.59
C ALA A 197 -9.97 20.85 -9.64
N PHE A 198 -10.88 19.94 -9.27
CA PHE A 198 -11.48 19.00 -10.21
C PHE A 198 -12.39 19.70 -11.24
N TYR A 199 -13.22 20.67 -10.80
CA TYR A 199 -14.02 21.49 -11.71
C TYR A 199 -13.14 22.28 -12.69
N GLU A 200 -12.15 23.02 -12.19
CA GLU A 200 -11.26 23.86 -12.99
C GLU A 200 -10.45 23.03 -14.01
N ARG A 201 -9.92 21.87 -13.60
CA ARG A 201 -9.15 20.98 -14.50
C ARG A 201 -10.01 20.41 -15.62
N TYR A 202 -11.27 20.08 -15.36
CA TYR A 202 -12.17 19.42 -16.33
C TYR A 202 -13.34 20.32 -16.76
N ILE A 203 -13.16 21.64 -16.76
CA ILE A 203 -14.22 22.62 -16.99
C ILE A 203 -15.03 22.36 -18.27
N GLY A 204 -14.36 21.96 -19.36
CA GLY A 204 -15.03 21.62 -20.64
C GLY A 204 -16.01 20.43 -20.56
N LEU A 205 -15.87 19.55 -19.56
CA LEU A 205 -16.85 18.52 -19.22
C LEU A 205 -17.81 18.98 -18.11
N ALA A 206 -17.27 19.63 -17.07
CA ALA A 206 -17.96 19.98 -15.83
C ALA A 206 -19.03 21.07 -15.95
N GLU A 207 -18.90 21.97 -16.93
CA GLU A 207 -19.94 22.96 -17.25
C GLU A 207 -21.28 22.30 -17.65
N ASN A 208 -21.24 21.10 -18.24
CA ASN A 208 -22.40 20.44 -18.86
C ASN A 208 -22.67 19.01 -18.34
N SER A 209 -21.87 18.54 -17.37
CA SER A 209 -21.95 17.17 -16.83
C SER A 209 -21.85 17.18 -15.31
N ASP A 210 -22.79 16.51 -14.65
CA ASP A 210 -22.69 16.24 -13.21
C ASP A 210 -21.85 14.97 -12.96
N PRO A 211 -20.92 14.98 -11.99
CA PRO A 211 -20.18 13.79 -11.58
C PRO A 211 -21.11 12.78 -10.92
N PHE A 212 -20.92 11.49 -11.21
CA PHE A 212 -21.48 10.42 -10.39
C PHE A 212 -20.57 10.18 -9.19
N ILE A 213 -21.12 10.31 -7.97
CA ILE A 213 -20.34 10.34 -6.73
C ILE A 213 -20.65 9.13 -5.86
N ARG A 214 -19.59 8.43 -5.41
CA ARG A 214 -19.66 7.37 -4.39
C ARG A 214 -18.75 7.68 -3.21
N ALA A 215 -19.14 7.30 -2.01
CA ALA A 215 -18.30 7.40 -0.82
C ALA A 215 -18.30 6.08 -0.05
N SER A 216 -17.14 5.69 0.48
CA SER A 216 -17.08 4.62 1.47
C SER A 216 -17.73 5.07 2.79
N GLY A 217 -18.43 4.16 3.45
CA GLY A 217 -19.34 4.39 4.58
C GLY A 217 -18.67 4.66 5.92
N SER A 218 -17.74 5.62 5.94
CA SER A 218 -17.11 6.18 7.13
C SER A 218 -17.38 7.68 7.17
N ASP A 219 -17.80 8.21 8.32
CA ASP A 219 -18.27 9.61 8.44
C ASP A 219 -17.28 10.64 7.86
N ARG A 220 -15.99 10.50 8.16
CA ARG A 220 -14.92 11.35 7.59
C ARG A 220 -14.81 11.29 6.06
N VAL A 221 -15.15 10.16 5.44
CA VAL A 221 -15.12 9.96 3.98
C VAL A 221 -16.39 10.54 3.35
N VAL A 222 -17.54 10.30 3.97
CA VAL A 222 -18.83 10.88 3.55
C VAL A 222 -18.80 12.41 3.63
N VAL A 223 -18.37 13.00 4.75
CA VAL A 223 -18.21 14.45 4.90
C VAL A 223 -17.13 15.02 3.95
N SER A 224 -16.12 14.23 3.58
CA SER A 224 -15.16 14.64 2.54
C SER A 224 -15.81 14.69 1.15
N SER A 225 -16.66 13.74 0.81
CA SER A 225 -17.43 13.76 -0.45
C SER A 225 -18.42 14.93 -0.51
N TYR A 226 -19.03 15.29 0.62
CA TYR A 226 -19.92 16.44 0.74
C TYR A 226 -19.14 17.74 0.51
N ASN A 227 -18.02 17.94 1.18
CA ASN A 227 -17.19 19.13 1.01
C ASN A 227 -16.61 19.26 -0.41
N PHE A 228 -16.18 18.15 -1.04
CA PHE A 228 -15.82 18.15 -2.46
C PHE A 228 -16.98 18.57 -3.37
N THR A 229 -18.18 18.07 -3.09
CA THR A 229 -19.42 18.43 -3.80
C THR A 229 -19.67 19.94 -3.70
N GLN A 230 -19.56 20.53 -2.50
CA GLN A 230 -19.65 21.99 -2.32
C GLN A 230 -18.63 22.74 -3.19
N GLY A 231 -17.36 22.34 -3.17
CA GLY A 231 -16.31 22.99 -3.96
C GLY A 231 -16.54 22.92 -5.48
N PHE A 232 -16.99 21.77 -5.97
CA PHE A 232 -17.28 21.55 -7.39
C PHE A 232 -18.45 22.42 -7.87
N TYR A 233 -19.61 22.34 -7.21
CA TYR A 233 -20.81 23.08 -7.63
C TYR A 233 -20.70 24.60 -7.37
N ALA A 234 -20.00 25.01 -6.30
CA ALA A 234 -19.69 26.43 -6.08
C ALA A 234 -18.85 27.03 -7.23
N SER A 235 -17.97 26.25 -7.84
CA SER A 235 -17.17 26.67 -9.01
C SER A 235 -18.02 26.82 -10.28
N ARG A 236 -19.16 26.10 -10.36
CA ARG A 236 -20.20 26.28 -11.40
C ARG A 236 -21.18 27.42 -11.09
N GLY A 237 -21.08 28.04 -9.90
CA GLY A 237 -21.99 29.10 -9.44
C GLY A 237 -23.29 28.59 -8.80
N GLU A 238 -23.31 27.34 -8.35
CA GLU A 238 -24.45 26.62 -7.77
C GLU A 238 -24.22 26.30 -6.28
N SER A 239 -25.26 25.82 -5.60
CA SER A 239 -25.14 25.28 -4.23
C SER A 239 -24.84 23.79 -4.28
N GLY A 240 -23.84 23.31 -3.53
CA GLY A 240 -23.56 21.87 -3.45
C GLY A 240 -24.60 21.08 -2.66
N ASP A 241 -25.34 21.75 -1.77
CA ASP A 241 -26.40 21.15 -0.95
C ASP A 241 -27.51 20.48 -1.78
N ASP A 242 -27.79 21.01 -2.98
CA ASP A 242 -28.80 20.46 -3.89
C ASP A 242 -28.37 19.10 -4.49
N TYR A 243 -27.11 18.69 -4.30
CA TYR A 243 -26.50 17.52 -4.92
C TYR A 243 -26.01 16.45 -3.93
N THR A 244 -25.86 16.75 -2.64
CA THR A 244 -25.33 15.79 -1.65
C THR A 244 -26.20 14.55 -1.45
N ASP A 245 -27.53 14.67 -1.63
CA ASP A 245 -28.47 13.54 -1.53
C ASP A 245 -28.27 12.48 -2.64
N ASN A 246 -27.56 12.81 -3.72
CA ASN A 246 -27.28 11.89 -4.84
C ASN A 246 -26.01 11.04 -4.63
N ILE A 247 -25.33 11.17 -3.48
CA ILE A 247 -24.07 10.48 -3.20
C ILE A 247 -24.34 9.04 -2.74
N LEU A 248 -23.83 8.07 -3.49
CA LEU A 248 -23.96 6.66 -3.13
C LEU A 248 -22.96 6.28 -2.02
N VAL A 249 -23.45 6.14 -0.80
CA VAL A 249 -22.65 5.65 0.34
C VAL A 249 -22.64 4.11 0.35
N ILE A 250 -21.46 3.50 0.26
CA ILE A 250 -21.29 2.04 0.36
C ILE A 250 -20.79 1.69 1.77
N PRO A 251 -21.53 0.92 2.60
CA PRO A 251 -21.14 0.61 3.98
C PRO A 251 -19.76 -0.04 4.12
N GLU A 252 -19.14 0.15 5.29
CA GLU A 252 -17.90 -0.52 5.72
C GLU A 252 -18.19 -1.65 6.73
N GLU A 253 -19.42 -2.14 6.76
CA GLU A 253 -19.84 -3.23 7.65
C GLU A 253 -19.22 -4.58 7.26
N SER A 254 -18.90 -5.40 8.26
CA SER A 254 -18.31 -6.72 8.07
C SER A 254 -19.15 -7.60 7.14
N GLY A 255 -18.57 -8.00 6.00
CA GLY A 255 -19.22 -8.86 5.00
C GLY A 255 -19.97 -8.09 3.91
N ILE A 256 -19.88 -6.76 3.88
CA ILE A 256 -20.35 -5.95 2.74
C ILE A 256 -19.22 -5.81 1.71
N ASN A 257 -19.56 -6.10 0.45
CA ASN A 257 -18.68 -5.86 -0.69
C ASN A 257 -18.59 -4.36 -0.99
N ASN A 258 -17.37 -3.83 -0.84
CA ASN A 258 -17.03 -2.43 -1.02
C ASN A 258 -15.62 -2.35 -1.65
N THR A 259 -15.51 -1.73 -2.83
CA THR A 259 -14.23 -1.59 -3.56
C THR A 259 -13.36 -0.45 -3.02
N MET A 260 -13.93 0.45 -2.21
CA MET A 260 -13.27 1.61 -1.63
C MET A 260 -12.75 1.36 -0.20
N SER A 261 -13.03 0.21 0.42
CA SER A 261 -12.52 -0.19 1.74
C SER A 261 -12.16 -1.67 1.78
N HIS A 262 -10.98 -2.00 2.33
CA HIS A 262 -10.59 -3.40 2.57
C HIS A 262 -11.32 -3.97 3.80
N GLY A 263 -11.27 -5.30 3.99
CA GLY A 263 -11.93 -5.97 5.12
C GLY A 263 -12.49 -7.36 4.84
N LEU A 264 -12.68 -7.73 3.57
CA LEU A 264 -13.23 -9.05 3.19
C LEU A 264 -12.19 -10.17 3.10
N CYS A 265 -10.94 -9.84 2.78
CA CYS A 265 -9.91 -10.84 2.54
C CYS A 265 -9.35 -11.37 3.87
N THR A 266 -9.96 -12.43 4.40
CA THR A 266 -9.69 -12.94 5.76
C THR A 266 -8.21 -13.20 6.05
N SER A 267 -7.46 -13.75 5.08
CA SER A 267 -6.00 -13.95 5.24
C SER A 267 -5.26 -12.61 5.32
N PHE A 268 -5.50 -11.66 4.42
CA PHE A 268 -4.87 -10.33 4.45
C PHE A 268 -5.11 -9.55 5.77
N GLU A 269 -6.31 -9.65 6.32
CA GLU A 269 -6.67 -8.95 7.58
C GLU A 269 -6.06 -9.62 8.82
N LYS A 270 -5.86 -10.95 8.83
CA LYS A 270 -5.52 -11.73 10.05
C LYS A 270 -4.16 -12.42 10.03
N ASP A 271 -3.52 -12.52 8.89
CA ASP A 271 -2.23 -13.19 8.72
C ASP A 271 -1.11 -12.15 8.69
N ASP A 272 -0.42 -12.02 9.82
CA ASP A 272 0.71 -11.11 10.00
C ASP A 272 1.97 -11.56 9.23
N ASP A 273 1.99 -12.76 8.63
CA ASP A 273 3.12 -13.26 7.83
C ASP A 273 2.99 -12.93 6.32
N LEU A 274 1.83 -12.45 5.84
CA LEU A 274 1.61 -12.11 4.42
C LEU A 274 2.32 -10.82 3.95
N GLY A 275 2.78 -10.01 4.90
CA GLY A 275 3.51 -8.77 4.64
C GLY A 275 4.77 -8.69 5.48
N ASP A 276 5.67 -7.77 5.14
CA ASP A 276 6.88 -7.55 5.93
C ASP A 276 6.61 -6.58 7.08
N ASN A 277 5.77 -7.02 8.03
CA ASN A 277 5.34 -6.21 9.18
C ASN A 277 6.52 -5.80 10.08
N ASP A 278 7.65 -6.50 10.00
CA ASP A 278 8.91 -6.15 10.65
C ASP A 278 9.66 -4.98 9.99
N ALA A 279 9.30 -4.54 8.78
CA ALA A 279 10.01 -3.44 8.09
C ALA A 279 9.98 -2.13 8.88
N GLN A 280 8.81 -1.74 9.40
CA GLN A 280 8.68 -0.58 10.29
C GLN A 280 9.42 -0.77 11.61
N THR A 281 9.39 -1.97 12.18
CA THR A 281 10.09 -2.31 13.44
C THR A 281 11.61 -2.22 13.27
N ALA A 282 12.15 -2.80 12.20
CA ALA A 282 13.58 -2.81 11.89
C ALA A 282 14.13 -1.39 11.66
N TRP A 283 13.42 -0.56 10.90
CA TRP A 283 13.81 0.84 10.69
C TRP A 283 13.62 1.67 11.97
N GLY A 284 12.48 1.52 12.66
CA GLY A 284 12.17 2.21 13.92
C GLY A 284 13.23 1.98 15.00
N ASN A 285 13.68 0.73 15.16
CA ASN A 285 14.76 0.37 16.09
C ASN A 285 16.12 1.02 15.77
N LYS A 286 16.30 1.58 14.56
CA LYS A 286 17.50 2.33 14.16
C LYS A 286 17.40 3.82 14.50
N PHE A 287 16.32 4.50 14.11
CA PHE A 287 16.23 5.96 14.19
C PHE A 287 15.57 6.49 15.47
N LEU A 288 14.68 5.73 16.12
CA LEU A 288 13.97 6.18 17.32
C LEU A 288 14.82 6.22 18.61
N PRO A 289 15.80 5.31 18.87
CA PRO A 289 16.54 5.36 20.13
C PRO A 289 17.33 6.66 20.35
N PRO A 290 18.06 7.23 19.36
CA PRO A 290 18.69 8.55 19.50
C PRO A 290 17.71 9.68 19.83
N ILE A 291 16.52 9.67 19.21
CA ILE A 291 15.45 10.66 19.46
C ILE A 291 14.92 10.49 20.89
N ARG A 292 14.52 9.28 21.27
CA ARG A 292 14.06 8.93 22.62
C ARG A 292 15.06 9.38 23.69
N ASP A 293 16.35 9.17 23.47
CA ASP A 293 17.40 9.50 24.42
C ASP A 293 17.67 11.00 24.49
N ARG A 294 17.49 11.73 23.38
CA ARG A 294 17.44 13.21 23.35
C ARG A 294 16.26 13.74 24.16
N LEU A 295 15.05 13.27 23.89
CA LEU A 295 13.83 13.68 24.60
C LEU A 295 13.93 13.37 26.11
N ASN A 296 14.38 12.18 26.50
CA ASN A 296 14.56 11.79 27.91
C ASN A 296 15.68 12.58 28.63
N ARG A 297 16.65 13.12 27.89
CA ARG A 297 17.67 14.01 28.44
C ARG A 297 17.08 15.37 28.75
N ASP A 298 16.20 15.91 27.90
CA ASP A 298 15.71 17.28 28.06
C ASP A 298 14.41 17.33 28.89
N LEU A 299 13.59 16.27 28.86
CA LEU A 299 12.45 16.03 29.75
C LEU A 299 12.85 15.13 30.93
N LYS A 300 13.37 15.71 32.01
CA LYS A 300 13.94 14.94 33.13
C LYS A 300 12.90 14.08 33.83
N LYS A 301 13.13 12.75 33.81
CA LYS A 301 12.28 11.65 34.31
C LYS A 301 11.11 11.22 33.40
N ALA A 302 11.01 11.74 32.17
CA ALA A 302 9.98 11.33 31.21
C ALA A 302 9.90 9.83 30.95
N LYS A 303 11.04 9.11 30.92
CA LYS A 303 11.14 7.67 30.66
C LYS A 303 10.35 7.20 29.42
N LEU A 304 10.38 8.00 28.35
CA LEU A 304 9.72 7.69 27.08
C LEU A 304 10.18 6.36 26.51
N SER A 305 9.21 5.56 26.05
CA SER A 305 9.41 4.40 25.17
C SER A 305 9.59 4.82 23.70
N LEU A 306 9.95 3.87 22.83
CA LEU A 306 10.00 4.13 21.37
C LEU A 306 8.60 4.40 20.79
N LYS A 307 7.56 3.73 21.32
CA LYS A 307 6.15 3.93 20.90
C LYS A 307 5.67 5.34 21.23
N GLU A 308 5.93 5.82 22.45
CA GLU A 308 5.62 7.20 22.85
C GLU A 308 6.49 8.24 22.16
N THR A 309 7.70 7.87 21.71
CA THR A 309 8.53 8.75 20.87
C THR A 309 7.84 8.98 19.51
N ILE A 310 7.29 7.92 18.89
CA ILE A 310 6.44 8.07 17.69
C ILE A 310 5.19 8.90 18.01
N TYR A 311 4.52 8.71 19.15
CA TYR A 311 3.33 9.51 19.48
C TYR A 311 3.63 11.01 19.58
N LEU A 312 4.79 11.40 20.11
CA LEU A 312 5.24 12.80 20.11
C LEU A 312 5.55 13.32 18.70
N MET A 313 5.97 12.45 17.77
CA MET A 313 6.08 12.81 16.34
C MET A 313 4.70 12.92 15.69
N ASP A 314 3.79 11.98 15.92
CA ASP A 314 2.40 12.00 15.41
C ASP A 314 1.67 13.30 15.83
N LEU A 315 1.95 13.83 17.03
CA LEU A 315 1.34 15.07 17.52
C LEU A 315 1.71 16.33 16.72
N CYS A 316 2.81 16.34 15.96
CA CYS A 316 3.19 17.46 15.09
C CYS A 316 2.17 17.69 13.95
N PRO A 317 1.90 16.74 13.02
CA PRO A 317 0.87 16.91 12.01
C PRO A 317 -0.52 17.11 12.63
N PHE A 318 -0.92 16.31 13.61
CA PHE A 318 -2.27 16.37 14.17
C PHE A 318 -2.60 17.70 14.87
N ASN A 319 -1.63 18.35 15.53
CA ASN A 319 -1.85 19.72 16.04
C ASN A 319 -1.79 20.78 14.95
N THR A 320 -0.95 20.60 13.92
CA THR A 320 -0.83 21.57 12.81
C THR A 320 -2.15 21.65 12.03
N VAL A 321 -2.73 20.49 11.66
CA VAL A 321 -4.03 20.45 10.93
C VAL A 321 -5.25 20.76 11.81
N ASN A 322 -5.07 20.93 13.13
CA ASN A 322 -6.09 21.44 14.06
C ASN A 322 -6.07 22.98 14.17
N THR A 323 -5.28 23.66 13.34
CA THR A 323 -5.34 25.12 13.18
C THR A 323 -6.27 25.48 12.01
N PRO A 324 -6.98 26.62 12.03
CA PRO A 324 -8.03 26.91 11.05
C PRO A 324 -7.59 26.83 9.58
N ASP A 325 -6.34 27.22 9.28
CA ASP A 325 -5.76 27.24 7.94
C ASP A 325 -4.67 26.17 7.72
N GLY A 326 -4.39 25.33 8.72
CA GLY A 326 -3.30 24.35 8.69
C GLY A 326 -1.89 24.96 8.57
N ALA A 327 -1.74 26.29 8.62
CA ALA A 327 -0.50 26.98 8.26
C ALA A 327 0.45 27.17 9.45
N VAL A 328 -0.07 27.14 10.68
CA VAL A 328 0.75 27.30 11.89
C VAL A 328 1.29 25.94 12.34
N GLN A 329 2.55 25.68 12.01
CA GLN A 329 3.28 24.50 12.44
C GLN A 329 3.23 24.33 13.98
N SER A 330 2.89 23.12 14.43
CA SER A 330 2.85 22.79 15.85
C SER A 330 4.23 22.85 16.53
N ARG A 331 4.27 23.28 17.79
CA ARG A 331 5.49 23.22 18.62
C ARG A 331 6.02 21.80 18.88
N PHE A 332 5.19 20.76 18.70
CA PHE A 332 5.67 19.37 18.71
C PHE A 332 6.69 19.11 17.58
N CYS A 333 6.57 19.84 16.47
CA CYS A 333 7.44 19.67 15.32
C CYS A 333 8.90 20.05 15.61
N ASP A 334 9.09 21.07 16.46
CA ASP A 334 10.39 21.64 16.81
C ASP A 334 11.23 20.73 17.74
N LEU A 335 10.61 19.69 18.32
CA LEU A 335 11.29 18.67 19.14
C LEU A 335 12.17 17.72 18.29
N PHE A 336 12.03 17.79 16.96
CA PHE A 336 12.62 16.88 15.99
C PHE A 336 13.35 17.64 14.88
N SER A 337 14.50 17.11 14.46
CA SER A 337 15.26 17.65 13.34
C SER A 337 14.69 17.21 12.00
N THR A 338 15.02 17.91 10.91
CA THR A 338 14.64 17.51 9.54
C THR A 338 15.06 16.08 9.20
N GLU A 339 16.15 15.57 9.77
CA GLU A 339 16.62 14.19 9.54
C GLU A 339 15.80 13.15 10.33
N ASP A 340 15.30 13.52 11.52
CA ASP A 340 14.31 12.73 12.24
C ASP A 340 13.00 12.66 11.42
N TRP A 341 12.59 13.77 10.81
CA TRP A 341 11.41 13.84 9.92
C TRP A 341 11.56 13.02 8.64
N ARG A 342 12.73 13.05 7.97
CA ARG A 342 13.01 12.14 6.84
C ARG A 342 12.94 10.68 7.26
N SER A 343 13.47 10.35 8.43
CA SER A 343 13.40 9.00 9.00
C SER A 343 11.97 8.57 9.32
N TYR A 344 11.14 9.48 9.83
CA TYR A 344 9.70 9.27 10.07
C TYR A 344 8.90 9.11 8.78
N ASN A 345 9.12 9.95 7.76
CA ASN A 345 8.49 9.80 6.46
C ASN A 345 8.78 8.44 5.83
N TYR A 346 10.04 8.00 5.92
CA TYR A 346 10.45 6.68 5.43
C TYR A 346 9.85 5.55 6.26
N TRP A 347 9.75 5.71 7.59
CA TRP A 347 9.05 4.77 8.48
C TRP A 347 7.57 4.61 8.09
N GLN A 348 6.85 5.70 7.86
CA GLN A 348 5.47 5.67 7.36
C GLN A 348 5.37 4.99 5.99
N THR A 349 6.30 5.31 5.09
CA THR A 349 6.40 4.72 3.73
C THR A 349 6.59 3.21 3.77
N LEU A 350 7.46 2.69 4.64
CA LEU A 350 7.63 1.25 4.84
C LEU A 350 6.33 0.59 5.30
N GLY A 351 5.56 1.22 6.19
CA GLY A 351 4.28 0.70 6.68
C GLY A 351 3.24 0.54 5.57
N LYS A 352 3.04 1.58 4.76
CA LYS A 352 2.11 1.49 3.62
C LYS A 352 2.59 0.51 2.55
N TYR A 353 3.89 0.52 2.22
CA TYR A 353 4.46 -0.38 1.20
C TYR A 353 4.33 -1.86 1.59
N TYR A 354 4.68 -2.21 2.83
CA TYR A 354 4.76 -3.60 3.29
C TYR A 354 3.48 -4.18 3.91
N LYS A 355 2.45 -3.37 4.18
CA LYS A 355 1.11 -3.88 4.53
C LYS A 355 0.10 -3.79 3.38
N TYR A 356 0.06 -2.70 2.59
CA TYR A 356 -1.02 -2.46 1.61
C TYR A 356 -0.57 -2.45 0.14
N GLY A 357 0.71 -2.17 -0.12
CA GLY A 357 1.26 -2.07 -1.47
C GLY A 357 2.10 -3.28 -1.91
N ASN A 358 2.95 -3.06 -2.92
CA ASN A 358 3.83 -4.07 -3.55
C ASN A 358 4.85 -4.76 -2.62
N GLY A 359 4.94 -4.38 -1.34
CA GLY A 359 5.72 -5.10 -0.34
C GLY A 359 4.98 -6.29 0.29
N ASN A 360 3.65 -6.36 0.13
CA ASN A 360 2.78 -7.46 0.58
C ASN A 360 2.21 -8.16 -0.67
N ASP A 361 2.36 -9.48 -0.78
CA ASP A 361 1.92 -10.22 -1.96
C ASP A 361 0.37 -10.21 -2.13
N MET A 362 -0.36 -9.97 -1.03
CA MET A 362 -1.82 -9.80 -0.99
C MET A 362 -2.26 -8.32 -0.93
N GLY A 363 -1.34 -7.36 -0.87
CA GLY A 363 -1.62 -5.93 -0.86
C GLY A 363 -2.33 -5.45 -2.13
N PRO A 364 -1.76 -5.66 -3.34
CA PRO A 364 -2.41 -5.32 -4.60
C PRO A 364 -3.76 -6.00 -4.78
N THR A 365 -3.94 -7.21 -4.26
CA THR A 365 -5.19 -7.98 -4.35
C THR A 365 -6.39 -7.25 -3.75
N GLN A 366 -6.19 -6.38 -2.74
CA GLN A 366 -7.31 -5.62 -2.14
C GLN A 366 -7.86 -4.53 -3.07
N GLY A 367 -7.08 -4.07 -4.05
CA GLY A 367 -7.49 -3.05 -5.02
C GLY A 367 -8.22 -3.57 -6.26
N VAL A 368 -8.29 -4.90 -6.44
CA VAL A 368 -8.71 -5.53 -7.70
C VAL A 368 -10.14 -5.14 -8.13
N GLY A 369 -11.11 -5.17 -7.22
CA GLY A 369 -12.50 -4.83 -7.55
C GLY A 369 -12.65 -3.40 -8.08
N TYR A 370 -11.99 -2.42 -7.47
CA TYR A 370 -11.99 -1.03 -7.95
C TYR A 370 -11.35 -0.90 -9.34
N VAL A 371 -10.27 -1.65 -9.62
CA VAL A 371 -9.65 -1.63 -10.95
C VAL A 371 -10.58 -2.24 -12.01
N ASN A 372 -11.35 -3.28 -11.66
CA ASN A 372 -12.35 -3.85 -12.56
C ASN A 372 -13.56 -2.92 -12.78
N GLU A 373 -13.97 -2.13 -11.78
CA GLU A 373 -14.92 -1.02 -11.94
C GLU A 373 -14.36 0.09 -12.85
N LEU A 374 -13.09 0.48 -12.67
CA LEU A 374 -12.40 1.49 -13.49
C LEU A 374 -12.36 1.09 -14.97
N ILE A 375 -11.95 -0.15 -15.27
CA ILE A 375 -11.98 -0.73 -16.63
C ILE A 375 -13.38 -0.64 -17.22
N SER A 376 -14.41 -0.92 -16.42
CA SER A 376 -15.81 -0.92 -16.85
C SER A 376 -16.29 0.48 -17.25
N ARG A 377 -15.95 1.51 -16.47
CA ARG A 377 -16.25 2.91 -16.79
C ARG A 377 -15.52 3.40 -18.04
N LEU A 378 -14.21 3.13 -18.15
CA LEU A 378 -13.39 3.55 -19.31
C LEU A 378 -13.82 2.89 -20.63
N THR A 379 -14.25 1.63 -20.58
CA THR A 379 -14.66 0.85 -21.76
C THR A 379 -16.18 0.83 -21.99
N ARG A 380 -16.98 1.39 -21.08
CA ARG A 380 -18.45 1.35 -21.04
C ARG A 380 -19.02 -0.07 -21.16
N LYS A 381 -18.43 -1.02 -20.42
CA LYS A 381 -18.83 -2.44 -20.39
C LYS A 381 -19.23 -2.85 -18.96
N PRO A 382 -20.14 -3.82 -18.77
CA PRO A 382 -20.50 -4.31 -17.43
C PRO A 382 -19.30 -4.84 -16.64
N VAL A 383 -19.35 -4.67 -15.32
CA VAL A 383 -18.31 -5.13 -14.40
C VAL A 383 -18.11 -6.65 -14.48
N LYS A 384 -16.85 -7.06 -14.45
CA LYS A 384 -16.42 -8.46 -14.42
C LYS A 384 -15.41 -8.63 -13.30
N ASP A 385 -15.90 -9.02 -12.14
CA ASP A 385 -15.12 -9.19 -10.93
C ASP A 385 -15.84 -10.19 -10.01
N GLU A 386 -15.07 -10.92 -9.22
CA GLU A 386 -15.55 -11.84 -8.17
C GLU A 386 -14.78 -11.59 -6.86
N THR A 387 -14.31 -10.36 -6.63
CA THR A 387 -13.45 -9.96 -5.51
C THR A 387 -14.19 -9.08 -4.50
N THR A 388 -14.03 -7.75 -4.56
CA THR A 388 -14.62 -6.76 -3.65
C THR A 388 -15.81 -6.00 -4.22
N THR A 389 -16.17 -6.22 -5.50
CA THR A 389 -17.36 -5.61 -6.12
C THR A 389 -18.68 -6.15 -5.58
N ASN A 390 -19.73 -5.34 -5.64
CA ASN A 390 -21.08 -5.73 -5.23
C ASN A 390 -21.96 -5.83 -6.47
N SER A 391 -22.15 -7.06 -6.98
CA SER A 391 -22.91 -7.32 -8.20
C SER A 391 -24.34 -6.77 -8.23
N THR A 392 -24.94 -6.41 -7.08
CA THR A 392 -26.24 -5.72 -7.01
C THR A 392 -26.11 -4.21 -7.32
N LEU A 393 -25.04 -3.56 -6.84
CA LEU A 393 -24.75 -2.16 -7.12
C LEU A 393 -24.18 -1.99 -8.53
N ASP A 394 -23.24 -2.86 -8.90
CA ASP A 394 -22.42 -2.74 -10.12
C ASP A 394 -23.15 -3.19 -11.40
N SER A 395 -24.33 -3.79 -11.27
CA SER A 395 -25.21 -4.14 -12.41
C SER A 395 -26.41 -3.20 -12.57
N ASN A 396 -26.66 -2.28 -11.63
CA ASN A 396 -27.75 -1.31 -11.71
C ASN A 396 -27.22 0.06 -12.20
N PRO A 397 -27.71 0.58 -13.35
CA PRO A 397 -27.29 1.89 -13.88
C PRO A 397 -27.51 3.09 -12.94
N GLU A 398 -28.40 2.99 -11.94
CA GLU A 398 -28.60 4.05 -10.95
C GLU A 398 -27.44 4.12 -9.93
N THR A 399 -26.83 2.98 -9.59
CA THR A 399 -25.75 2.86 -8.61
C THR A 399 -24.37 2.64 -9.23
N PHE A 400 -24.31 2.30 -10.52
CA PHE A 400 -23.09 2.20 -11.30
C PHE A 400 -23.34 2.56 -12.79
N PRO A 401 -23.56 3.85 -13.11
CA PRO A 401 -23.73 4.29 -14.48
C PRO A 401 -22.42 4.14 -15.28
N LEU A 402 -22.53 3.80 -16.57
CA LEU A 402 -21.39 3.61 -17.48
C LEU A 402 -21.30 4.71 -18.55
N ASP A 403 -22.18 5.70 -18.52
CA ASP A 403 -22.39 6.72 -19.56
C ASP A 403 -22.02 8.14 -19.11
N ARG A 404 -21.51 8.32 -17.89
CA ARG A 404 -21.07 9.63 -17.37
C ARG A 404 -19.71 10.03 -17.92
N ALA A 405 -19.52 11.34 -18.05
CA ALA A 405 -18.22 11.95 -18.35
C ALA A 405 -17.37 12.16 -17.09
N LEU A 406 -18.00 12.33 -15.92
CA LEU A 406 -17.32 12.60 -14.66
C LEU A 406 -17.73 11.58 -13.58
N TYR A 407 -16.75 11.12 -12.80
CA TYR A 407 -16.95 10.23 -11.66
C TYR A 407 -16.06 10.67 -10.49
N ALA A 408 -16.56 10.53 -9.25
CA ALA A 408 -15.80 10.77 -8.04
C ALA A 408 -16.04 9.66 -7.00
N ASP A 409 -14.99 8.99 -6.56
CA ASP A 409 -15.03 7.97 -5.51
C ASP A 409 -14.21 8.42 -4.29
N PHE A 410 -14.76 8.29 -3.08
CA PHE A 410 -14.10 8.68 -1.83
C PHE A 410 -13.77 7.46 -0.97
N SER A 411 -12.49 7.36 -0.55
CA SER A 411 -11.86 6.16 0.03
C SER A 411 -10.87 6.51 1.16
N HIS A 412 -10.11 5.51 1.62
CA HIS A 412 -9.05 5.62 2.62
C HIS A 412 -7.66 5.41 2.00
N ASP A 413 -6.61 5.86 2.69
CA ASP A 413 -5.22 5.71 2.28
C ASP A 413 -4.80 4.25 2.04
N ASN A 414 -5.24 3.33 2.90
CA ASN A 414 -4.93 1.90 2.77
C ASN A 414 -5.40 1.34 1.42
N SER A 415 -6.69 1.48 1.11
CA SER A 415 -7.29 0.98 -0.12
C SER A 415 -6.72 1.69 -1.35
N MET A 416 -6.47 3.00 -1.30
CA MET A 416 -5.83 3.72 -2.40
C MET A 416 -4.43 3.17 -2.72
N VAL A 417 -3.60 2.84 -1.72
CA VAL A 417 -2.29 2.21 -1.95
C VAL A 417 -2.45 0.84 -2.62
N SER A 418 -3.43 0.03 -2.18
CA SER A 418 -3.73 -1.26 -2.83
C SER A 418 -4.24 -1.11 -4.26
N ILE A 419 -5.08 -0.11 -4.54
CA ILE A 419 -5.59 0.22 -5.89
C ILE A 419 -4.45 0.64 -6.83
N PHE A 420 -3.59 1.58 -6.41
CA PHE A 420 -2.45 2.00 -7.22
C PHE A 420 -1.47 0.85 -7.52
N SER A 421 -1.34 -0.07 -6.55
CA SER A 421 -0.54 -1.28 -6.71
C SER A 421 -1.20 -2.29 -7.68
N ALA A 422 -2.53 -2.48 -7.59
CA ALA A 422 -3.31 -3.31 -8.51
C ALA A 422 -3.31 -2.77 -9.96
N MET A 423 -3.26 -1.45 -10.11
CA MET A 423 -3.07 -0.75 -11.38
C MET A 423 -1.64 -0.83 -11.93
N GLY A 424 -0.68 -1.30 -11.12
CA GLY A 424 0.72 -1.41 -11.49
C GLY A 424 1.50 -0.10 -11.49
N LEU A 425 0.93 1.01 -10.99
CA LEU A 425 1.51 2.37 -11.05
C LEU A 425 2.89 2.49 -10.40
N TYR A 426 3.24 1.57 -9.49
CA TYR A 426 4.51 1.53 -8.76
C TYR A 426 5.26 0.20 -8.94
N ASN A 427 5.04 -0.52 -10.04
CA ASN A 427 5.70 -1.81 -10.30
C ASN A 427 7.24 -1.71 -10.44
N TYR A 428 7.76 -0.55 -10.83
CA TYR A 428 9.20 -0.28 -10.90
C TYR A 428 9.82 0.06 -9.52
N THR A 429 8.99 0.24 -8.49
CA THR A 429 9.47 0.44 -7.11
C THR A 429 10.00 -0.88 -6.54
N GLY A 430 11.31 -1.08 -6.63
CA GLY A 430 11.99 -2.21 -6.00
C GLY A 430 11.76 -2.27 -4.48
N LYS A 431 11.86 -3.47 -3.88
CA LYS A 431 11.57 -3.70 -2.45
C LYS A 431 12.34 -2.72 -1.55
N LEU A 432 11.60 -1.90 -0.80
CA LEU A 432 12.15 -0.79 -0.03
C LEU A 432 13.07 -1.27 1.11
N PRO A 433 14.34 -0.86 1.17
CA PRO A 433 15.31 -1.38 2.13
C PRO A 433 15.05 -0.92 3.57
N LYS A 434 14.87 -1.88 4.49
CA LYS A 434 14.62 -1.64 5.93
C LYS A 434 15.74 -0.93 6.72
N HIS A 435 16.87 -0.62 6.09
CA HIS A 435 18.12 -0.24 6.78
C HIS A 435 18.74 1.08 6.29
N HIS A 436 18.20 1.70 5.25
CA HIS A 436 18.55 3.04 4.77
C HIS A 436 17.35 3.68 4.07
N ILE A 437 17.29 5.02 4.03
CA ILE A 437 16.23 5.75 3.34
C ILE A 437 16.47 5.68 1.83
N VAL A 438 15.40 5.42 1.06
CA VAL A 438 15.36 5.66 -0.39
C VAL A 438 14.46 6.88 -0.62
N PRO A 439 14.97 7.97 -1.25
CA PRO A 439 14.14 9.12 -1.63
C PRO A 439 13.05 8.73 -2.62
N ALA A 440 11.90 9.41 -2.58
CA ALA A 440 10.74 9.10 -3.43
C ALA A 440 11.08 9.04 -4.93
N LEU A 441 11.91 9.96 -5.44
CA LEU A 441 12.50 9.91 -6.80
C LEU A 441 13.09 8.53 -7.14
N GLN A 442 14.00 8.05 -6.30
CA GLN A 442 14.74 6.79 -6.48
C GLN A 442 13.84 5.56 -6.24
N ALA A 443 12.69 5.78 -5.59
CA ALA A 443 11.59 4.82 -5.46
C ALA A 443 10.50 5.04 -6.53
N HIS A 444 10.82 5.62 -7.70
CA HIS A 444 9.89 5.85 -8.81
C HIS A 444 8.59 6.58 -8.39
N GLY A 445 8.74 7.61 -7.56
CA GLY A 445 7.63 8.39 -7.00
C GLY A 445 7.00 7.82 -5.73
N TYR A 446 7.40 6.63 -5.25
CA TYR A 446 6.77 6.02 -4.08
C TYR A 446 7.25 6.62 -2.75
N SER A 447 6.33 7.28 -2.05
CA SER A 447 6.46 7.75 -0.66
C SER A 447 5.05 7.94 -0.10
N SER A 448 4.78 7.61 1.17
CA SER A 448 3.41 7.79 1.70
C SER A 448 2.93 9.24 1.63
N ALA A 449 3.84 10.21 1.74
CA ALA A 449 3.52 11.64 1.58
C ALA A 449 3.20 12.04 0.13
N TRP A 450 3.67 11.29 -0.87
CA TRP A 450 3.39 11.56 -2.28
C TRP A 450 2.22 10.75 -2.84
N VAL A 451 1.94 9.60 -2.24
CA VAL A 451 0.97 8.63 -2.74
C VAL A 451 -0.37 8.81 -2.03
N VAL A 452 -0.37 8.94 -0.69
CA VAL A 452 -1.58 9.06 0.13
C VAL A 452 -1.46 10.07 1.30
N PRO A 453 -1.13 11.36 1.03
CA PRO A 453 -1.34 12.44 2.00
C PRO A 453 -2.82 12.61 2.39
N PHE A 454 -3.15 13.48 3.34
CA PHE A 454 -4.54 13.91 3.57
C PHE A 454 -5.06 14.64 2.32
N ALA A 455 -6.34 14.44 1.96
CA ALA A 455 -6.93 14.92 0.71
C ALA A 455 -6.18 14.49 -0.57
N ALA A 456 -5.46 13.34 -0.52
CA ALA A 456 -4.85 12.75 -1.71
C ALA A 456 -5.88 12.51 -2.81
N ARG A 457 -5.46 12.67 -4.07
CA ARG A 457 -6.28 12.36 -5.24
C ARG A 457 -5.49 11.65 -6.34
N MET A 458 -6.14 10.71 -7.00
CA MET A 458 -5.74 10.21 -8.31
C MET A 458 -6.78 10.66 -9.32
N TYR A 459 -6.34 11.16 -10.47
CA TYR A 459 -7.18 11.35 -11.64
C TYR A 459 -6.85 10.30 -12.70
N VAL A 460 -7.87 9.66 -13.25
CA VAL A 460 -7.76 8.84 -14.47
C VAL A 460 -8.53 9.54 -15.58
N GLU A 461 -7.82 9.88 -16.65
CA GLU A 461 -8.32 10.61 -17.80
C GLU A 461 -8.44 9.65 -18.99
N LYS A 462 -9.60 9.65 -19.65
CA LYS A 462 -9.75 9.12 -20.99
C LYS A 462 -9.68 10.27 -21.98
N LEU A 463 -8.73 10.19 -22.91
CA LEU A 463 -8.46 11.21 -23.92
C LEU A 463 -8.92 10.69 -25.30
N GLU A 464 -9.49 11.56 -26.13
CA GLU A 464 -9.62 11.32 -27.58
C GLU A 464 -8.65 12.27 -28.30
N CYS A 465 -7.68 11.71 -29.02
CA CYS A 465 -6.55 12.47 -29.60
C CYS A 465 -6.53 12.36 -31.13
N GLY A 466 -6.12 13.45 -31.81
CA GLY A 466 -6.02 13.48 -33.27
C GLY A 466 -7.36 13.43 -34.01
N ALA A 467 -8.48 13.71 -33.33
CA ALA A 467 -9.81 13.73 -33.93
C ALA A 467 -9.94 14.80 -35.03
N THR A 468 -10.66 14.47 -36.10
CA THR A 468 -10.95 15.40 -37.19
C THR A 468 -12.45 15.39 -37.52
N GLN A 469 -12.90 16.32 -38.38
CA GLN A 469 -14.30 16.35 -38.84
C GLN A 469 -14.73 15.07 -39.59
N GLU A 470 -13.77 14.25 -40.04
CA GLU A 470 -14.01 13.10 -40.91
C GLU A 470 -13.61 11.75 -40.26
N GLN A 471 -12.82 11.78 -39.18
CA GLN A 471 -12.28 10.61 -38.50
C GLN A 471 -12.32 10.83 -36.98
N LYS A 472 -12.80 9.82 -36.24
CA LYS A 472 -12.65 9.79 -34.78
C LYS A 472 -11.18 9.78 -34.39
N GLY A 473 -10.87 10.39 -33.26
CA GLY A 473 -9.56 10.28 -32.64
C GLY A 473 -9.30 8.88 -32.07
N GLU A 474 -8.05 8.64 -31.70
CA GLU A 474 -7.64 7.45 -30.98
C GLU A 474 -7.86 7.65 -29.48
N GLU A 475 -8.33 6.60 -28.78
CA GLU A 475 -8.67 6.67 -27.35
C GLU A 475 -7.46 6.29 -26.51
N TYR A 476 -7.00 7.21 -25.66
CA TYR A 476 -5.89 7.02 -24.73
C TYR A 476 -6.35 7.08 -23.28
N VAL A 477 -5.54 6.52 -22.37
CA VAL A 477 -5.69 6.68 -20.92
C VAL A 477 -4.43 7.32 -20.33
N ARG A 478 -4.61 8.30 -19.45
CA ARG A 478 -3.56 8.92 -18.64
C ARG A 478 -3.94 8.88 -17.16
N VAL A 479 -2.95 8.73 -16.28
CA VAL A 479 -3.16 8.71 -14.82
C VAL A 479 -2.28 9.76 -14.16
N LEU A 480 -2.87 10.54 -13.25
CA LEU A 480 -2.17 11.50 -12.40
C LEU A 480 -2.39 11.14 -10.93
N VAL A 481 -1.32 11.09 -10.13
CA VAL A 481 -1.39 10.88 -8.67
C VAL A 481 -0.82 12.11 -7.98
N ASN A 482 -1.68 12.83 -7.23
CA ASN A 482 -1.36 14.11 -6.59
C ASN A 482 -0.66 15.10 -7.55
N ASP A 483 -1.27 15.22 -8.73
CA ASP A 483 -0.86 16.02 -9.89
C ASP A 483 0.40 15.55 -10.65
N ARG A 484 1.15 14.53 -10.17
CA ARG A 484 2.21 13.88 -10.96
C ARG A 484 1.61 12.96 -12.01
N VAL A 485 1.99 13.15 -13.27
CA VAL A 485 1.69 12.21 -14.35
C VAL A 485 2.46 10.91 -14.14
N MET A 486 1.78 9.77 -14.26
CA MET A 486 2.40 8.46 -14.21
C MET A 486 2.79 8.04 -15.65
N GLU A 487 4.00 7.50 -15.82
CA GLU A 487 4.53 7.15 -17.15
C GLU A 487 3.77 6.00 -17.84
N LEU A 488 3.07 5.15 -17.08
CA LEU A 488 2.28 4.02 -17.59
C LEU A 488 3.08 3.02 -18.48
N ASP A 489 4.36 2.81 -18.19
CA ASP A 489 5.25 1.87 -18.91
C ASP A 489 4.67 0.45 -19.04
N THR A 490 3.79 0.03 -18.12
CA THR A 490 3.14 -1.30 -18.14
C THR A 490 2.23 -1.53 -19.36
N CYS A 491 1.77 -0.46 -20.02
CA CYS A 491 1.07 -0.48 -21.30
C CYS A 491 1.86 0.24 -22.42
N GLY A 492 3.16 0.50 -22.22
CA GLY A 492 4.00 1.18 -23.21
C GLY A 492 3.65 2.66 -23.40
N GLY A 493 3.47 3.40 -22.28
CA GLY A 493 3.15 4.82 -22.30
C GLY A 493 4.12 5.69 -23.14
N ASP A 494 3.56 6.75 -23.73
CA ASP A 494 4.28 7.70 -24.57
C ASP A 494 4.91 8.87 -23.79
N GLU A 495 5.45 9.86 -24.51
CA GLU A 495 6.08 11.06 -23.94
C GLU A 495 5.13 11.95 -23.11
N TYR A 496 3.81 11.72 -23.16
CA TYR A 496 2.79 12.40 -22.38
C TYR A 496 2.24 11.54 -21.22
N GLY A 497 2.84 10.37 -20.97
CA GLY A 497 2.43 9.45 -19.89
C GLY A 497 1.07 8.79 -20.14
N ARG A 498 0.71 8.61 -21.41
CA ARG A 498 -0.55 7.97 -21.84
C ARG A 498 -0.27 6.75 -22.71
N CYS A 499 -1.13 5.75 -22.65
CA CYS A 499 -1.14 4.59 -23.55
C CYS A 499 -2.54 4.41 -24.14
N THR A 500 -2.69 3.58 -25.19
CA THR A 500 -4.03 3.36 -25.79
C THR A 500 -4.97 2.73 -24.76
N LEU A 501 -6.28 2.95 -24.89
CA LEU A 501 -7.27 2.32 -24.01
C LEU A 501 -7.20 0.78 -24.07
N GLU A 502 -6.86 0.20 -25.23
CA GLU A 502 -6.72 -1.25 -25.39
C GLU A 502 -5.51 -1.76 -24.60
N ASP A 503 -4.33 -1.15 -24.78
CA ASP A 503 -3.10 -1.54 -24.08
C ASP A 503 -3.21 -1.29 -22.56
N PHE A 504 -3.87 -0.20 -22.15
CA PHE A 504 -4.15 0.07 -20.73
C PHE A 504 -4.98 -1.05 -20.10
N VAL A 505 -6.09 -1.45 -20.75
CA VAL A 505 -6.93 -2.52 -20.24
C VAL A 505 -6.21 -3.87 -20.33
N GLU A 506 -5.36 -4.10 -21.34
CA GLU A 506 -4.57 -5.32 -21.42
C GLU A 506 -3.55 -5.43 -20.26
N SER A 507 -2.81 -4.36 -19.97
CA SER A 507 -1.80 -4.34 -18.90
C SER A 507 -2.37 -4.68 -17.52
N LEU A 508 -3.61 -4.29 -17.24
CA LEU A 508 -4.38 -4.61 -16.02
C LEU A 508 -4.81 -6.10 -15.90
N SER A 509 -4.08 -7.00 -16.56
CA SER A 509 -4.26 -8.46 -16.53
C SER A 509 -4.30 -9.06 -15.12
N PHE A 510 -3.55 -8.52 -14.15
CA PHE A 510 -3.59 -8.95 -12.75
C PHE A 510 -4.98 -8.75 -12.15
N ALA A 511 -5.55 -7.55 -12.26
CA ALA A 511 -6.90 -7.26 -11.76
C ALA A 511 -7.99 -8.02 -12.53
N ARG A 512 -7.90 -8.07 -13.86
CA ARG A 512 -8.82 -8.86 -14.71
C ARG A 512 -8.76 -10.37 -14.43
N GLY A 513 -7.67 -10.85 -13.84
CA GLY A 513 -7.50 -12.23 -13.38
C GLY A 513 -7.96 -12.51 -11.94
N GLY A 514 -8.49 -11.51 -11.23
CA GLY A 514 -8.86 -11.63 -9.81
C GLY A 514 -7.69 -11.51 -8.82
N GLY A 515 -6.51 -11.08 -9.28
CA GLY A 515 -5.30 -10.99 -8.47
C GLY A 515 -4.93 -12.30 -7.79
N HIS A 516 -4.84 -12.28 -6.47
CA HIS A 516 -4.67 -13.47 -5.62
C HIS A 516 -5.87 -13.71 -4.69
N TRP A 517 -7.08 -13.29 -5.11
CA TRP A 517 -8.29 -13.37 -4.28
C TRP A 517 -8.62 -14.81 -3.84
N ASP A 518 -8.23 -15.81 -4.64
CA ASP A 518 -8.35 -17.23 -4.29
C ASP A 518 -7.55 -17.66 -3.04
N GLN A 519 -6.69 -16.78 -2.51
CA GLN A 519 -5.91 -16.97 -1.28
C GLN A 519 -6.53 -16.30 -0.05
N CYS A 520 -7.62 -15.53 -0.21
CA CYS A 520 -8.27 -14.81 0.90
C CYS A 520 -8.88 -15.73 1.97
N ASP A 521 -9.40 -16.90 1.57
CA ASP A 521 -9.94 -17.91 2.50
C ASP A 521 -8.91 -18.97 2.94
N LYS A 522 -7.71 -18.97 2.34
CA LYS A 522 -6.65 -19.94 2.61
C LYS A 522 -5.80 -19.50 3.80
N MET A 523 -6.39 -19.43 5.01
CA MET A 523 -5.58 -19.49 6.22
C MET A 523 -4.72 -20.76 6.16
N VAL A 524 -3.40 -20.63 6.41
CA VAL A 524 -2.49 -21.78 6.45
C VAL A 524 -3.05 -22.80 7.43
N SER A 525 -3.60 -23.89 6.89
CA SER A 525 -4.47 -24.75 7.68
C SER A 525 -3.70 -25.26 8.91
N THR A 526 -4.22 -24.98 10.10
CA THR A 526 -3.62 -25.42 11.36
C THR A 526 -3.42 -26.94 11.37
N ALA A 527 -4.24 -27.69 10.63
CA ALA A 527 -4.07 -29.12 10.38
C ALA A 527 -2.77 -29.46 9.62
N GLY A 528 -2.36 -28.65 8.64
CA GLY A 528 -1.08 -28.79 7.95
C GLY A 528 0.12 -28.56 8.88
N GLY A 529 0.07 -27.49 9.68
CA GLY A 529 1.06 -27.23 10.73
C GLY A 529 1.14 -28.36 11.76
N ILE A 530 -0.01 -28.87 12.22
CA ILE A 530 -0.10 -30.03 13.13
C ILE A 530 0.48 -31.30 12.48
N VAL A 531 0.19 -31.58 11.20
CA VAL A 531 0.75 -32.73 10.49
C VAL A 531 2.27 -32.62 10.36
N ILE A 532 2.82 -31.45 10.03
CA ILE A 532 4.26 -31.22 9.97
C ILE A 532 4.89 -31.37 11.37
N ALA A 533 4.30 -30.79 12.41
CA ALA A 533 4.77 -30.93 13.79
C ALA A 533 4.77 -32.40 14.27
N ILE A 534 3.72 -33.16 13.94
CA ILE A 534 3.66 -34.61 14.23
C ILE A 534 4.78 -35.36 13.49
N ILE A 535 5.03 -35.05 12.22
CA ILE A 535 6.12 -35.68 11.44
C ILE A 535 7.48 -35.36 12.08
N VAL A 536 7.74 -34.11 12.43
CA VAL A 536 9.00 -33.68 13.08
C VAL A 536 9.18 -34.37 14.43
N LEU A 537 8.14 -34.44 15.26
CA LEU A 537 8.18 -35.14 16.56
C LEU A 537 8.40 -36.65 16.40
N LEU A 538 7.83 -37.29 15.37
CA LEU A 538 8.09 -38.70 15.06
C LEU A 538 9.54 -38.94 14.62
N PHE A 539 10.11 -38.06 13.79
CA PHE A 539 11.53 -38.14 13.40
C PHE A 539 12.46 -37.90 14.59
N ALA A 540 12.19 -36.90 15.44
CA ALA A 540 12.96 -36.63 16.65
C ALA A 540 12.88 -37.81 17.64
N GLY A 541 11.69 -38.40 17.82
CA GLY A 541 11.48 -39.59 18.64
C GLY A 541 12.23 -40.81 18.11
N ALA A 542 12.22 -41.05 16.79
CA ALA A 542 12.97 -42.14 16.16
C ALA A 542 14.49 -41.96 16.30
N ALA A 543 15.00 -40.74 16.10
CA ALA A 543 16.41 -40.42 16.28
C ALA A 543 16.84 -40.57 17.75
N GLY A 544 16.05 -40.06 18.69
CA GLY A 544 16.29 -40.23 20.13
C GLY A 544 16.28 -41.69 20.57
N TRP A 545 15.35 -42.50 20.04
CA TRP A 545 15.30 -43.95 20.27
C TRP A 545 16.55 -44.66 19.74
N PHE A 546 16.99 -44.33 18.52
CA PHE A 546 18.21 -44.90 17.92
C PHE A 546 19.48 -44.55 18.71
N ILE A 547 19.60 -43.31 19.19
CA ILE A 547 20.71 -42.89 20.06
C ILE A 547 20.64 -43.65 21.40
N PHE A 548 19.46 -43.79 21.98
CA PHE A 548 19.25 -44.54 23.22
C PHE A 548 19.62 -46.03 23.08
N THR A 549 19.24 -46.71 21.98
CA THR A 549 19.58 -48.12 21.77
C THR A 549 21.09 -48.32 21.60
N GLN A 550 21.78 -47.45 20.84
CA GLN A 550 23.24 -47.49 20.74
C GLN A 550 23.94 -47.28 22.10
N LEU A 551 23.52 -46.27 22.87
CA LEU A 551 24.11 -45.97 24.18
C LEU A 551 23.84 -47.10 25.20
N ARG A 552 22.65 -47.71 25.16
CA ARG A 552 22.27 -48.83 26.03
C ARG A 552 23.04 -50.10 25.69
N ALA A 553 23.22 -50.42 24.40
CA ALA A 553 24.03 -51.56 23.97
C ALA A 553 25.49 -51.42 24.45
N ARG A 554 26.09 -50.23 24.28
CA ARG A 554 27.44 -49.91 24.78
C ARG A 554 27.57 -50.07 26.30
N ARG A 555 26.58 -49.62 27.09
CA ARG A 555 26.58 -49.79 28.56
C ARG A 555 26.41 -51.24 29.02
N LEU A 556 25.80 -52.11 28.21
CA LEU A 556 25.58 -53.52 28.52
C LEU A 556 26.65 -54.44 27.94
N GLY A 557 27.68 -53.91 27.26
CA GLY A 557 28.75 -54.70 26.65
C GLY A 557 28.30 -55.52 25.42
N LEU A 558 27.15 -55.17 24.82
CA LEU A 558 26.60 -55.85 23.66
C LEU A 558 27.00 -55.15 22.36
N PRO A 559 27.20 -55.88 21.24
CA PRO A 559 27.44 -55.26 19.95
C PRO A 559 26.26 -54.36 19.56
N PRO A 560 26.50 -53.16 19.01
CA PRO A 560 25.42 -52.26 18.61
C PRO A 560 24.63 -52.86 17.43
N PRO A 561 23.29 -52.75 17.42
CA PRO A 561 22.48 -53.22 16.31
C PRO A 561 22.81 -52.49 15.01
N SER A 562 22.87 -53.22 13.90
CA SER A 562 23.13 -52.69 12.57
C SER A 562 21.95 -51.85 12.06
N PHE A 563 22.23 -50.93 11.13
CA PHE A 563 21.18 -50.15 10.47
C PHE A 563 20.12 -51.03 9.76
N THR A 564 20.50 -52.23 9.29
CA THR A 564 19.58 -53.18 8.65
C THR A 564 18.50 -53.71 9.59
N SER A 565 18.80 -53.89 10.88
CA SER A 565 17.84 -54.41 11.88
C SER A 565 16.66 -53.47 12.19
N TYR A 566 16.71 -52.22 11.74
CA TYR A 566 15.66 -51.21 11.93
C TYR A 566 14.77 -50.99 10.71
N LEU A 567 15.05 -51.66 9.58
CA LEU A 567 14.25 -51.57 8.36
C LEU A 567 13.19 -52.69 8.36
N PRO A 568 11.88 -52.41 8.59
CA PRO A 568 10.85 -53.44 8.70
C PRO A 568 10.56 -54.22 7.40
N TRP A 569 11.21 -53.81 6.30
CA TRP A 569 11.12 -54.41 4.97
C TRP A 569 12.30 -55.35 4.66
N HIS A 570 13.36 -55.34 5.48
CA HIS A 570 14.53 -56.17 5.27
C HIS A 570 14.30 -57.54 5.91
N LYS A 571 14.11 -58.57 5.07
CA LYS A 571 14.15 -59.96 5.52
C LYS A 571 15.57 -60.48 5.36
N GLU A 572 16.12 -61.06 6.42
CA GLU A 572 17.31 -61.91 6.33
C GLU A 572 16.81 -63.34 6.06
N ASP A 573 17.20 -63.91 4.92
CA ASP A 573 16.88 -65.28 4.53
C ASP A 573 17.84 -66.25 5.25
N ASP A 574 17.60 -66.49 6.54
CA ASP A 574 18.34 -67.50 7.30
C ASP A 574 17.88 -68.92 6.92
N GLY A 575 18.74 -69.62 6.18
CA GLY A 575 18.57 -71.03 5.86
C GLY A 575 18.87 -71.94 7.06
N TYR A 576 18.00 -72.95 7.25
CA TYR A 576 18.19 -74.13 8.10
C TYR A 576 17.80 -74.03 9.59
N GLY A 577 16.50 -74.20 9.87
CA GLY A 577 15.96 -74.59 11.17
C GLY A 577 14.64 -75.38 11.03
N PRO A 578 14.37 -76.40 11.86
CA PRO A 578 13.13 -77.19 11.78
C PRO A 578 11.89 -76.34 12.17
N PRO A 579 10.69 -76.70 11.67
CA PRO A 579 9.54 -75.79 11.68
C PRO A 579 9.03 -75.49 13.09
N GLN A 580 9.10 -74.21 13.48
CA GLN A 580 8.38 -73.68 14.64
C GLN A 580 7.02 -73.08 14.20
N PRO A 581 5.98 -73.17 15.04
CA PRO A 581 4.65 -72.66 14.70
C PRO A 581 4.64 -71.14 14.54
N ALA A 582 3.87 -70.64 13.57
CA ALA A 582 3.86 -69.23 13.20
C ALA A 582 3.47 -68.31 14.37
N PRO A 583 4.31 -67.34 14.75
CA PRO A 583 3.90 -66.28 15.66
C PRO A 583 3.00 -65.30 14.89
N GLY A 584 1.70 -65.30 15.23
CA GLY A 584 0.73 -64.34 14.70
C GLY A 584 1.00 -62.93 15.20
N GLY A 585 1.98 -62.24 14.60
CA GLY A 585 2.41 -60.90 14.97
C GLY A 585 1.53 -59.77 14.45
N VAL A 586 1.95 -58.54 14.74
CA VAL A 586 1.24 -57.27 14.44
C VAL A 586 0.78 -57.16 12.97
N VAL A 587 1.53 -57.74 12.01
CA VAL A 587 1.18 -57.79 10.58
C VAL A 587 -0.13 -58.55 10.31
N GLY A 588 -0.39 -59.63 11.04
CA GLY A 588 -1.65 -60.38 10.95
C GLY A 588 -2.84 -59.56 11.47
N TRP A 589 -2.64 -58.85 12.58
CA TRP A 589 -3.64 -57.93 13.13
C TRP A 589 -3.90 -56.74 12.18
N PHE A 590 -2.85 -56.14 11.60
CA PHE A 590 -2.97 -55.04 10.65
C PHE A 590 -3.73 -55.45 9.39
N ASN A 591 -3.42 -56.62 8.82
CA ASN A 591 -4.15 -57.16 7.67
C ASN A 591 -5.63 -57.46 8.02
N ASP A 592 -5.93 -57.89 9.24
CA ASP A 592 -7.32 -58.12 9.67
C ASP A 592 -8.09 -56.80 9.89
N GLN A 593 -7.43 -55.75 10.39
CA GLN A 593 -8.00 -54.39 10.45
C GLN A 593 -8.22 -53.81 9.05
N PHE A 594 -7.25 -53.96 8.14
CA PHE A 594 -7.38 -53.47 6.76
C PHE A 594 -8.50 -54.21 6.01
N ARG A 595 -8.67 -55.51 6.27
CA ARG A 595 -9.78 -56.31 5.75
C ARG A 595 -11.14 -55.92 6.34
N LYS A 596 -11.19 -55.53 7.63
CA LYS A 596 -12.39 -54.94 8.26
C LYS A 596 -12.72 -53.56 7.71
N LEU A 597 -11.73 -52.75 7.35
CA LEU A 597 -11.92 -51.44 6.71
C LEU A 597 -12.43 -51.58 5.26
N LYS A 598 -11.84 -52.50 4.48
CA LYS A 598 -12.15 -52.70 3.05
C LYS A 598 -13.56 -53.24 2.78
N ASN A 599 -14.16 -53.98 3.71
CA ASN A 599 -15.51 -54.55 3.57
C ASN A 599 -16.62 -53.71 4.24
N ARG A 600 -16.34 -52.48 4.69
CA ARG A 600 -17.23 -51.71 5.57
C ARG A 600 -18.40 -51.01 4.87
N ASN A 601 -18.64 -51.25 3.57
CA ASN A 601 -19.66 -50.54 2.78
C ASN A 601 -20.67 -51.45 2.04
N ASN A 602 -20.90 -52.67 2.54
CA ASN A 602 -22.05 -53.49 2.13
C ASN A 602 -23.17 -53.42 3.18
N ARG A 603 -24.39 -53.15 2.71
CA ARG A 603 -25.62 -52.83 3.47
C ARG A 603 -26.04 -53.98 4.41
N SER A 604 -26.69 -53.79 5.56
CA SER A 604 -28.09 -53.33 5.72
C SER A 604 -28.47 -53.12 7.20
N ALA A 605 -29.65 -52.55 7.48
CA ALA A 605 -30.12 -52.15 8.83
C ALA A 605 -30.70 -53.28 9.72
N ALA A 606 -30.66 -53.12 11.06
CA ALA A 606 -31.75 -53.40 12.02
C ALA A 606 -31.35 -53.22 13.51
N GLY A 607 -32.21 -52.54 14.30
CA GLY A 607 -32.34 -52.60 15.78
C GLY A 607 -31.21 -52.03 16.67
N ALA A 608 -31.38 -51.73 17.97
CA ALA A 608 -32.48 -51.25 18.84
C ALA A 608 -32.06 -51.49 20.30
N TYR A 609 -32.20 -50.50 21.20
CA TYR A 609 -31.81 -50.50 22.63
C TYR A 609 -30.28 -50.65 22.88
N GLU A 610 -29.66 -50.17 23.97
CA GLU A 610 -30.18 -49.72 25.28
C GLU A 610 -29.31 -48.58 25.93
N GLN A 611 -29.38 -48.42 27.26
CA GLN A 611 -29.30 -47.15 27.99
C GLN A 611 -28.03 -46.93 28.87
N SER A 612 -27.67 -45.65 29.05
CA SER A 612 -26.76 -44.98 30.02
C SER A 612 -25.94 -45.75 31.09
N GLY A 613 -24.73 -45.24 31.38
CA GLY A 613 -24.02 -45.49 32.64
C GLY A 613 -22.86 -44.51 32.91
N ALA A 614 -22.82 -43.88 34.08
CA ALA A 614 -21.82 -42.87 34.46
C ALA A 614 -20.74 -43.42 35.43
N SER A 615 -19.59 -42.75 35.57
CA SER A 615 -19.06 -42.26 36.89
C SER A 615 -17.60 -41.72 36.87
N ARG A 616 -17.43 -40.51 37.42
CA ARG A 616 -16.33 -39.89 38.21
C ARG A 616 -14.98 -40.62 38.43
N GLY A 617 -13.87 -39.85 38.54
CA GLY A 617 -12.63 -40.40 39.13
C GLY A 617 -11.37 -39.57 39.52
N ARG A 618 -11.40 -38.25 39.81
CA ARG A 618 -10.44 -37.49 40.69
C ARG A 618 -8.88 -37.66 40.64
N ARG A 619 -8.23 -36.47 40.64
CA ARG A 619 -7.03 -36.01 41.43
C ARG A 619 -5.59 -36.47 41.10
N GLY A 620 -4.68 -35.49 41.10
CA GLY A 620 -3.23 -35.62 41.37
C GLY A 620 -2.49 -34.30 41.20
N PHE A 621 -1.82 -33.78 42.24
CA PHE A 621 -1.21 -32.43 42.30
C PHE A 621 0.32 -32.55 42.42
N GLY A 622 1.12 -31.63 41.86
CA GLY A 622 2.58 -31.58 42.05
C GLY A 622 3.25 -30.39 41.33
N PRO A 623 4.38 -29.83 41.83
CA PRO A 623 4.56 -28.36 41.82
C PRO A 623 5.90 -27.78 41.32
N LEU A 624 5.88 -26.49 40.94
CA LEU A 624 6.92 -25.43 41.04
C LEU A 624 8.34 -25.73 40.47
N ASP A 625 8.78 -25.07 39.38
CA ASP A 625 9.44 -23.73 39.31
C ASP A 625 10.96 -23.91 38.98
N PRO A 626 11.76 -22.97 38.43
CA PRO A 626 11.51 -21.69 37.72
C PRO A 626 12.14 -21.66 36.29
N ASP A 627 12.40 -20.45 35.75
CA ASP A 627 13.38 -20.10 34.70
C ASP A 627 13.06 -20.40 33.22
N GLU A 628 12.33 -19.49 32.56
CA GLU A 628 12.64 -19.15 31.16
C GLU A 628 12.50 -17.64 30.93
N ALA A 629 13.64 -16.99 30.68
CA ALA A 629 13.72 -15.58 30.32
C ALA A 629 13.74 -15.42 28.80
N TRP A 630 13.55 -14.17 28.32
CA TRP A 630 13.55 -13.76 26.90
C TRP A 630 12.25 -14.07 26.13
N ASP A 631 11.19 -13.32 26.42
CA ASP A 631 10.17 -12.99 25.41
C ASP A 631 10.17 -11.48 25.17
N SER A 632 10.40 -11.06 23.93
CA SER A 632 10.51 -9.66 23.51
C SER A 632 9.26 -9.19 22.76
N ARG A 633 8.07 -9.49 23.28
CA ARG A 633 6.81 -8.91 22.82
C ARG A 633 6.67 -7.48 23.30
N VAL A 634 6.64 -6.54 22.36
CA VAL A 634 6.08 -5.20 22.55
C VAL A 634 4.88 -5.09 21.61
N GLY A 635 3.68 -5.02 22.17
CA GLY A 635 2.45 -5.23 21.42
C GLY A 635 2.17 -4.19 20.32
N ASN A 636 2.03 -4.69 19.09
CA ASN A 636 1.04 -4.18 18.15
C ASN A 636 -0.33 -4.68 18.63
N GLU A 637 -1.03 -3.81 19.34
CA GLU A 637 -2.46 -3.97 19.61
C GLU A 637 -3.19 -2.83 18.90
N ALA A 638 -3.79 -3.18 17.77
CA ALA A 638 -5.02 -2.61 17.28
C ALA A 638 -5.86 -3.81 16.80
N ASP A 639 -7.03 -3.96 17.43
CA ASP A 639 -8.19 -4.71 16.96
C ASP A 639 -8.06 -6.24 16.78
N GLN A 640 -8.39 -7.00 17.84
CA GLN A 640 -9.51 -7.98 17.82
C GLN A 640 -9.67 -8.75 19.14
N TYR A 641 -10.70 -8.42 19.92
CA TYR A 641 -11.59 -9.36 20.63
C TYR A 641 -12.91 -8.61 20.91
N GLY A 642 -14.12 -9.13 20.66
CA GLY A 642 -14.50 -10.54 20.59
C GLY A 642 -15.38 -10.86 21.80
N TYR A 643 -16.68 -10.62 21.66
CA TYR A 643 -17.67 -10.82 22.74
C TYR A 643 -17.60 -12.22 23.34
N TYR A 644 -17.57 -12.29 24.68
CA TYR A 644 -18.12 -13.42 25.44
C TYR A 644 -18.96 -12.89 26.60
N GLU A 645 -20.20 -13.35 26.68
CA GLU A 645 -21.00 -13.29 27.90
C GLU A 645 -20.41 -14.23 28.95
N GLU A 646 -20.39 -13.83 30.22
CA GLU A 646 -20.72 -14.78 31.29
C GLU A 646 -21.41 -14.07 32.47
N GLU A 647 -22.60 -14.57 32.84
CA GLU A 647 -23.31 -14.14 34.04
C GLU A 647 -22.61 -14.67 35.31
N VAL A 648 -22.33 -13.80 36.29
CA VAL A 648 -22.37 -14.22 37.71
C VAL A 648 -23.01 -13.11 38.56
N GLY A 649 -24.25 -13.34 39.01
CA GLY A 649 -24.99 -12.41 39.87
C GLY A 649 -24.56 -12.42 41.35
N GLY A 650 -24.77 -11.29 42.06
CA GLY A 650 -24.15 -11.08 43.37
C GLY A 650 -24.81 -10.12 44.38
N ARG A 651 -26.14 -9.96 44.38
CA ARG A 651 -26.99 -9.44 45.50
C ARG A 651 -26.56 -8.16 46.27
N GLY A 652 -27.38 -7.11 46.17
CA GLY A 652 -28.13 -6.65 47.36
C GLY A 652 -28.10 -5.17 47.79
N ARG A 653 -29.30 -4.55 47.76
CA ARG A 653 -29.83 -3.39 48.53
C ARG A 653 -29.46 -1.95 48.14
N ASP A 654 -30.50 -1.24 47.66
CA ASP A 654 -31.19 -0.08 48.27
C ASP A 654 -30.38 1.08 48.90
N THR A 655 -30.69 2.37 48.73
CA THR A 655 -31.55 3.17 47.80
C THR A 655 -31.31 4.66 48.12
N ALA A 656 -31.19 5.55 47.13
CA ALA A 656 -31.66 6.97 47.20
C ALA A 656 -31.39 7.75 45.89
N TYR A 657 -32.45 8.34 45.30
CA TYR A 657 -32.55 9.63 44.56
C TYR A 657 -31.41 10.10 43.59
N SER A 658 -31.67 10.71 42.42
CA SER A 658 -32.91 11.04 41.69
C SER A 658 -32.59 11.68 40.31
N GLY A 659 -33.37 11.35 39.27
CA GLY A 659 -33.44 12.10 38.01
C GLY A 659 -32.24 11.89 37.05
N GLY A 660 -32.43 11.90 35.73
CA GLY A 660 -33.67 11.93 34.96
C GLY A 660 -33.30 11.82 33.47
N GLY A 661 -33.76 10.77 32.79
CA GLY A 661 -33.39 10.51 31.41
C GLY A 661 -34.34 11.13 30.38
N TYR A 662 -33.82 11.43 29.21
CA TYR A 662 -34.57 11.49 27.96
C TYR A 662 -33.72 10.90 26.84
N ASN A 663 -34.37 10.18 25.93
CA ASN A 663 -33.75 9.56 24.76
C ASN A 663 -34.60 9.92 23.54
N MET A 664 -33.91 10.35 22.47
CA MET A 664 -34.25 10.40 21.04
C MET A 664 -35.66 9.90 20.62
N ASN A 665 -36.40 10.56 19.71
CA ASN A 665 -35.97 10.73 18.31
C ASN A 665 -36.79 11.72 17.44
N LEU A 666 -36.14 12.08 16.32
CA LEU A 666 -36.42 12.89 15.11
C LEU A 666 -37.83 13.36 14.64
N ALA A 667 -37.77 14.56 14.02
CA ALA A 667 -38.36 15.02 12.74
C ALA A 667 -39.86 15.40 12.60
N ALA A 668 -40.13 16.72 12.45
CA ALA A 668 -40.69 17.35 11.23
C ALA A 668 -40.78 18.90 11.34
N THR A 669 -40.88 19.59 10.20
CA THR A 669 -40.75 21.05 9.98
C THR A 669 -42.02 21.90 10.25
N PRO A 670 -41.96 23.25 10.27
CA PRO A 670 -42.97 24.11 10.92
C PRO A 670 -44.05 24.70 9.98
N GLY A 671 -45.23 25.06 10.54
CA GLY A 671 -46.26 25.77 9.76
C GLY A 671 -47.57 26.18 10.47
N LEU A 672 -47.53 27.30 11.23
CA LEU A 672 -48.61 28.29 11.44
C LEU A 672 -50.04 27.91 11.96
N SER A 673 -50.45 28.71 12.97
CA SER A 673 -51.82 29.25 13.18
C SER A 673 -52.94 28.40 13.80
N GLY A 674 -53.01 28.43 15.13
CA GLY A 674 -54.15 29.04 15.85
C GLY A 674 -55.37 28.17 16.23
N GLY A 675 -55.90 28.41 17.44
CA GLY A 675 -57.28 28.00 17.81
C GLY A 675 -57.43 27.24 19.12
N ARG A 676 -57.90 27.96 20.15
CA ARG A 676 -58.40 27.48 21.45
C ARG A 676 -59.29 26.21 21.39
N GLY A 677 -59.22 25.35 22.40
CA GLY A 677 -60.30 24.39 22.72
C GLY A 677 -59.98 23.45 23.89
N PHE A 678 -60.82 23.47 24.94
CA PHE A 678 -60.84 22.48 26.03
C PHE A 678 -61.51 21.17 25.58
N GLY A 679 -61.23 20.05 26.25
CA GLY A 679 -62.04 18.83 26.16
C GLY A 679 -61.38 17.61 26.81
N ASP A 680 -62.03 17.04 27.81
CA ASP A 680 -61.53 15.93 28.64
C ASP A 680 -61.87 14.52 28.08
N GLU A 681 -61.24 13.50 28.71
CA GLU A 681 -61.72 12.12 28.91
C GLU A 681 -62.07 11.21 27.71
N GLU A 682 -61.41 10.03 27.64
CA GLU A 682 -62.15 8.77 27.46
C GLU A 682 -61.43 7.53 28.05
N GLU A 683 -62.21 6.52 28.43
CA GLU A 683 -61.76 5.33 29.18
C GLU A 683 -61.23 4.16 28.34
N ASP A 684 -60.38 3.39 29.01
CA ASP A 684 -60.05 1.97 28.83
C ASP A 684 -61.18 1.04 28.30
N ARG A 685 -60.81 0.10 27.40
CA ARG A 685 -61.07 -1.36 27.47
C ARG A 685 -60.64 -2.11 26.20
N GLY A 686 -59.66 -3.01 26.32
CA GLY A 686 -59.29 -3.96 25.24
C GLY A 686 -59.67 -5.42 25.52
N ARG A 687 -59.49 -6.32 24.53
CA ARG A 687 -58.88 -7.69 24.61
C ARG A 687 -59.29 -8.66 23.48
N ARG A 688 -58.27 -9.25 22.83
CA ARG A 688 -58.14 -10.68 22.37
C ARG A 688 -59.17 -11.24 21.35
N ALA A 689 -58.95 -12.35 20.63
CA ALA A 689 -57.75 -13.03 20.06
C ALA A 689 -58.20 -14.25 19.20
N SER A 690 -57.28 -14.79 18.38
CA SER A 690 -57.14 -16.21 17.94
C SER A 690 -57.70 -16.74 16.59
N ARG A 691 -56.79 -17.44 15.88
CA ARG A 691 -56.90 -18.69 15.08
C ARG A 691 -57.79 -18.81 13.81
N SER A 692 -57.14 -19.18 12.70
CA SER A 692 -57.64 -19.86 11.48
C SER A 692 -57.96 -21.37 11.75
N PRO A 693 -58.38 -22.25 10.77
CA PRO A 693 -58.55 -22.08 9.31
C PRO A 693 -59.82 -22.75 8.67
N ALA A 694 -60.06 -22.55 7.35
CA ALA A 694 -60.81 -23.49 6.47
C ALA A 694 -60.61 -23.24 4.95
N SER A 695 -60.73 -24.31 4.15
CA SER A 695 -60.35 -24.52 2.73
C SER A 695 -61.38 -24.19 1.63
N GLY A 696 -60.92 -23.88 0.39
CA GLY A 696 -61.71 -23.95 -0.87
C GLY A 696 -60.86 -23.62 -2.13
N PRO A 697 -61.05 -24.26 -3.33
CA PRO A 697 -59.93 -24.43 -4.29
C PRO A 697 -60.10 -23.81 -5.70
N GLY A 698 -58.97 -23.67 -6.41
CA GLY A 698 -58.90 -23.49 -7.87
C GLY A 698 -57.63 -22.76 -8.33
N GLY A 699 -56.69 -23.45 -8.98
CA GLY A 699 -55.41 -22.85 -9.39
C GLY A 699 -55.02 -23.11 -10.84
N ARG A 700 -54.01 -22.38 -11.32
CA ARG A 700 -53.05 -22.81 -12.37
C ARG A 700 -51.80 -21.93 -12.40
N ASN A 701 -50.72 -22.52 -12.89
CA ASN A 701 -49.34 -22.03 -12.84
C ASN A 701 -48.99 -21.09 -14.03
N PRO A 702 -48.23 -20.00 -13.84
CA PRO A 702 -47.79 -19.11 -14.93
C PRO A 702 -46.27 -19.24 -15.22
N PHE A 703 -45.79 -20.46 -15.49
CA PHE A 703 -44.46 -20.70 -16.07
C PHE A 703 -44.64 -21.60 -17.29
N ASP A 704 -44.75 -20.98 -18.47
CA ASP A 704 -44.58 -21.62 -19.78
C ASP A 704 -44.05 -20.53 -20.73
N ASP A 705 -42.86 -20.77 -21.27
CA ASP A 705 -42.21 -19.92 -22.27
C ASP A 705 -42.63 -20.36 -23.68
N ASP A 706 -42.64 -19.45 -24.67
CA ASP A 706 -41.90 -19.64 -25.93
C ASP A 706 -42.16 -18.52 -26.96
N ALA A 707 -41.23 -18.40 -27.92
CA ALA A 707 -41.15 -17.29 -28.88
C ALA A 707 -41.64 -17.64 -30.32
N ALA A 708 -41.70 -16.57 -31.14
CA ALA A 708 -41.47 -16.53 -32.59
C ALA A 708 -42.66 -16.40 -33.60
N ALA A 709 -42.63 -15.24 -34.28
CA ALA A 709 -42.65 -15.07 -35.76
C ALA A 709 -43.94 -14.80 -36.58
N THR A 710 -43.98 -13.56 -37.11
CA THR A 710 -44.25 -13.12 -38.51
C THR A 710 -45.66 -13.00 -39.13
N SER A 711 -45.83 -11.87 -39.87
CA SER A 711 -46.60 -11.63 -41.13
C SER A 711 -47.66 -10.51 -41.05
N LEU A 712 -47.87 -9.50 -41.94
CA LEU A 712 -47.19 -8.84 -43.09
C LEU A 712 -48.16 -7.73 -43.62
N ARG A 713 -47.65 -6.57 -44.10
CA ARG A 713 -48.19 -5.55 -45.07
C ARG A 713 -47.55 -4.18 -44.73
N GLY A 714 -46.89 -3.38 -45.59
CA GLY A 714 -47.14 -2.98 -47.00
C GLY A 714 -48.00 -1.70 -47.03
N VAL A 715 -47.72 -0.56 -47.70
CA VAL A 715 -47.01 -0.24 -48.98
C VAL A 715 -46.70 1.30 -49.07
N SER A 716 -45.86 1.76 -50.02
CA SER A 716 -45.60 3.18 -50.44
C SER A 716 -45.15 3.23 -51.93
N PRO A 717 -44.63 4.32 -52.59
CA PRO A 717 -44.49 5.78 -52.29
C PRO A 717 -44.83 6.73 -53.50
N ARG A 718 -44.32 8.00 -53.53
CA ARG A 718 -44.06 8.92 -54.71
C ARG A 718 -45.18 9.88 -55.25
N PRO A 719 -44.92 10.85 -56.20
CA PRO A 719 -43.92 11.99 -56.20
C PRO A 719 -44.44 13.32 -56.89
N ILE A 720 -43.52 14.24 -57.31
CA ILE A 720 -43.58 15.39 -58.30
C ILE A 720 -43.34 16.81 -57.68
N ASP A 721 -42.86 17.86 -58.39
CA ASP A 721 -41.53 18.18 -59.00
C ASP A 721 -41.60 19.56 -59.75
N THR A 722 -40.46 20.23 -60.01
CA THR A 722 -40.20 21.43 -60.87
C THR A 722 -40.67 22.83 -60.37
N GLY A 723 -40.02 23.97 -60.69
CA GLY A 723 -38.72 24.19 -61.37
C GLY A 723 -38.35 25.68 -61.70
N TYR A 724 -37.04 25.95 -61.75
CA TYR A 724 -36.27 27.00 -62.50
C TYR A 724 -36.70 28.48 -62.65
N GLY A 725 -35.76 29.41 -62.35
CA GLY A 725 -35.77 30.81 -62.83
C GLY A 725 -34.62 31.73 -62.34
N LYS A 726 -33.60 31.98 -63.17
CA LYS A 726 -32.47 32.95 -63.02
C LYS A 726 -32.61 34.05 -64.10
N PRO A 727 -31.74 35.08 -64.28
CA PRO A 727 -30.83 35.82 -63.36
C PRO A 727 -30.83 37.38 -63.56
N LYS A 728 -30.07 38.15 -62.76
CA LYS A 728 -29.03 39.14 -63.22
C LYS A 728 -28.44 40.05 -62.11
N ASN A 729 -27.11 40.22 -62.16
CA ASN A 729 -26.25 41.40 -61.86
C ASN A 729 -26.61 42.33 -60.66
N ARG A 730 -25.68 42.72 -59.78
CA ARG A 730 -24.38 43.38 -60.09
C ARG A 730 -23.43 43.38 -58.87
N SER A 731 -22.15 43.69 -59.11
CA SER A 731 -21.10 44.15 -58.15
C SER A 731 -21.60 44.98 -56.95
N GLY A 732 -20.97 45.00 -55.77
CA GLY A 732 -19.65 44.51 -55.31
C GLY A 732 -19.13 45.39 -54.15
N SER A 733 -17.94 45.08 -53.60
CA SER A 733 -17.17 45.86 -52.59
C SER A 733 -17.44 45.63 -51.09
N ALA A 734 -16.39 45.11 -50.44
CA ALA A 734 -15.81 45.35 -49.10
C ALA A 734 -16.53 46.15 -47.98
N GLU A 735 -16.27 45.67 -46.75
CA GLU A 735 -16.09 46.39 -45.47
C GLU A 735 -17.21 47.28 -44.90
N SER A 736 -17.74 46.90 -43.73
CA SER A 736 -17.51 47.57 -42.41
C SER A 736 -18.62 47.29 -41.38
N SER A 737 -18.24 47.33 -40.10
CA SER A 737 -19.11 47.18 -38.91
C SER A 737 -19.95 48.46 -38.65
N PRO A 738 -21.08 48.36 -37.92
CA PRO A 738 -21.09 48.81 -36.51
C PRO A 738 -21.97 47.88 -35.60
N THR A 739 -21.92 47.92 -34.25
CA THR A 739 -22.15 49.07 -33.35
C THR A 739 -21.62 48.89 -31.92
N GLU A 740 -21.17 50.00 -31.30
CA GLU A 740 -20.83 50.11 -29.87
C GLU A 740 -22.04 50.39 -28.94
N ARG A 741 -21.89 50.09 -27.64
CA ARG A 741 -22.22 50.90 -26.41
C ARG A 741 -22.44 49.94 -25.21
N ARG A 742 -21.82 50.00 -24.01
CA ARG A 742 -21.07 50.99 -23.20
C ARG A 742 -21.90 51.88 -22.22
N SER A 743 -22.07 51.41 -20.98
CA SER A 743 -22.15 52.18 -19.70
C SER A 743 -22.22 51.19 -18.53
N VAL A 744 -21.28 51.09 -17.58
CA VAL A 744 -20.91 52.03 -16.49
C VAL A 744 -21.99 52.21 -15.43
N PHE A 745 -21.72 51.69 -14.22
CA PHE A 745 -21.99 52.35 -12.94
C PHE A 745 -20.90 51.99 -11.93
N ARG A 746 -20.52 52.95 -11.08
CA ARG A 746 -19.56 52.85 -9.98
C ARG A 746 -19.90 53.96 -9.00
N GLU A 747 -20.00 53.67 -7.71
CA GLU A 747 -20.03 54.70 -6.67
C GLU A 747 -19.33 54.17 -5.40
N ASN A 748 -18.72 55.08 -4.64
CA ASN A 748 -17.84 54.77 -3.51
C ASN A 748 -18.53 55.10 -2.18
N MET A 749 -18.18 54.37 -1.11
CA MET A 749 -17.40 54.91 0.02
C MET A 749 -16.55 53.80 0.63
#